data_AF-A0A7X0RRS0-F1
#
_entry.id   AF-A0A7X0RRS0-F1
#
_cell.length_a   1.000
_cell.length_b   1.000
_cell.length_c   1.000
_cell.angle_alpha   90.00
_cell.angle_beta   90.00
_cell.angle_gamma   90.00
#
_symmetry.space_group_name_H-M   'P 1'
#
loop_
_entity.id
_entity.type
_entity.pdbx_description
1 polymer ?
#
loop_
_entity_poly.entity_id
_entity_poly.type
_entity_poly.pdbx_seq_one_letter_code
_entity_poly.pdbx_strand_id
1 'polypeptide(L)'
;MRKLTIAYTVTIALAALSCTGAAASAADYKDVPDTSPYLSHIDNLKSLGVTEGIAEGIFGPEQTLTRAQFAKLVSVAFQLKDNGGSVPFSDIQDHWAAAYIRAVFQSGIVSGTSSTTFSPNKPVKREEASVMVWRYAKKMGLSPGTLLNFSEKPDPWATEGISSIIAHEWYGEDVKQNSDIWSYRPQAAMTRQESAALIDLAMKDIPGSLSAPATPAPAAPAPATPAPTAPAPTAPAPATPAPAAPAPTAPAPATPAPATPAPATPAPATPAPATPAPATPAPATPAPTTPAPTIPANGVRAGLASGSVPYGSMVILSASKPGATIYYTTDGSDPRTSPTRKHYISPIKVLSKLQLKTSAVYHPAAGKTEVSDVSTYRYETIGTPPAPSVGLYDSFEDFKQVSDRTNVYIATDHPAYFADDTNRLARTSTESGSVIYQTDYDITSLLIYSYFFTGIDLEKNRLFASADGKEYKEVPVSFYPVGYPTGNWQQYANEASSLPPHTRFLKIELRGAAKSWSPQLSSVLLNRNTASVAIKSTRSAGSLQVELSSASQGARIYYRKDNALAFQPYSEPLKLTGYSVLETYAVKDGKEPSPLRKYKLNGSSDILVDSFGQMVSANFPEKVTDEQELKADALSDASYYDGLKPPANLDRYGGLAGSSAKYGLKGTGFFAIQQLGGRKVMKTPEGNVFFSLGMNGISAHETYTMVKGREQQFESIPPYEGQYQPAFITSDHGSFSFYMANKYRKTGEFPTESSFYTEAVGRLKKWGFNSAGGYSPEKYGSLNNFPYVRMLPLNMDWAKLDGISIFDIFAPDAEAKIDQAFANALPQNKDDRMLIGYFIGNEYDFHKFYSDVPKLKASSAAIKGRFVKMLKDKYQNIDTYNSNWGTSFTSFNDLREAELPIKTSQSWKDMDMFFRYYLDTFYGTVSRIYRKYDPNHLLLGDRWITTSFHNEKIRDVMAEVEGKYSDVISINYYSYKIESDFLKDVYTKSGGKPILLSEFGYGTAEQGLNPLLPNAAVNQFQRGMRYRNYVEGVADLGYIVGAHWFNYVDQAPLGRYWQGIGSWAERYNSGVLNVADRPYKSFLAGVMQSNYDIYKVLLGERPNFYYDFSQQK
;
A
#
# COMPACT_ATOMS: atom_id res chain seq x y z
N MET A 1 63.55 1.81 34.42
CA MET A 1 63.93 2.34 33.08
C MET A 1 62.93 3.43 32.70
N ARG A 2 63.23 4.70 33.01
CA ARG A 2 63.37 5.84 32.07
C ARG A 2 62.25 5.90 31.00
N LYS A 3 61.16 6.66 31.21
CA LYS A 3 60.96 8.10 30.89
C LYS A 3 61.58 8.53 29.55
N LEU A 4 60.75 8.95 28.58
CA LEU A 4 60.99 10.19 27.82
C LEU A 4 59.67 10.75 27.25
N THR A 5 59.36 11.96 27.70
CA THR A 5 58.35 12.91 27.21
C THR A 5 59.07 13.86 26.26
N ILE A 6 58.48 14.24 25.12
CA ILE A 6 58.86 15.47 24.39
C ILE A 6 57.58 16.20 23.98
N ALA A 7 57.47 17.42 24.49
CA ALA A 7 56.48 18.42 24.14
C ALA A 7 57.01 19.29 22.98
N TYR A 8 56.12 19.85 22.16
CA TYR A 8 56.37 21.09 21.44
C TYR A 8 55.22 22.06 21.72
N THR A 9 55.57 23.14 22.42
CA THR A 9 54.77 24.35 22.61
C THR A 9 55.10 25.31 21.46
N VAL A 10 54.08 25.90 20.83
CA VAL A 10 54.21 27.16 20.08
C VAL A 10 53.15 28.12 20.59
N THR A 11 53.61 29.20 21.21
CA THR A 11 52.82 30.34 21.67
C THR A 11 52.71 31.34 20.52
N ILE A 12 51.49 31.72 20.12
CA ILE A 12 51.26 32.96 19.36
C ILE A 12 50.19 33.76 20.10
N ALA A 13 50.61 34.89 20.65
CA ALA A 13 49.74 35.96 21.13
C ALA A 13 49.11 36.66 19.92
N LEU A 14 47.81 36.98 19.97
CA LEU A 14 47.24 38.01 19.10
C LEU A 14 46.23 38.86 19.88
N ALA A 15 46.45 40.17 19.74
CA ALA A 15 45.77 41.25 20.43
C ALA A 15 44.28 41.35 20.07
N ALA A 16 43.50 41.82 21.04
CA ALA A 16 42.15 42.31 20.82
C ALA A 16 42.19 43.55 19.92
N LEU A 17 41.54 43.47 18.75
CA LEU A 17 41.04 44.63 18.03
C LEU A 17 39.57 44.37 17.68
N SER A 18 38.70 45.19 18.26
CA SER A 18 37.29 45.29 17.90
C SER A 18 37.18 45.85 16.48
N CYS A 19 36.66 45.05 15.54
CA CYS A 19 36.13 45.55 14.28
C CYS A 19 34.72 45.00 14.07
N THR A 20 33.75 45.91 14.14
CA THR A 20 32.41 45.76 13.61
C THR A 20 32.45 45.38 12.14
N GLY A 21 31.79 44.27 11.76
CA GLY A 21 31.58 43.87 10.37
C GLY A 21 30.24 43.14 10.25
N ALA A 22 29.32 43.73 9.48
CA ALA A 22 27.98 43.23 9.25
C ALA A 22 27.99 41.83 8.60
N ALA A 23 27.05 40.98 9.02
CA ALA A 23 26.77 39.70 8.38
C ALA A 23 26.14 39.94 6.99
N ALA A 24 26.90 39.67 5.94
CA ALA A 24 26.37 39.36 4.62
C ALA A 24 26.31 37.83 4.49
N SER A 25 25.15 37.30 4.10
CA SER A 25 25.05 35.94 3.56
C SER A 25 25.94 35.89 2.31
N ALA A 26 27.03 35.14 2.35
CA ALA A 26 27.87 34.93 1.18
C ALA A 26 27.50 33.57 0.56
N ALA A 27 27.33 33.53 -0.76
CA ALA A 27 27.31 32.30 -1.53
C ALA A 27 28.40 31.33 -1.03
N ASP A 28 28.01 30.09 -0.78
CA ASP A 28 28.89 29.01 -0.32
C ASP A 28 30.06 28.74 -1.31
N TYR A 29 29.90 29.13 -2.57
CA TYR A 29 30.96 29.17 -3.59
C TYR A 29 31.23 30.62 -4.01
N LYS A 30 32.47 31.08 -3.80
CA LYS A 30 32.91 32.46 -4.03
C LYS A 30 32.88 32.87 -5.50
N ASP A 31 32.91 31.90 -6.41
CA ASP A 31 32.93 32.08 -7.86
C ASP A 31 31.54 31.88 -8.51
N VAL A 32 30.49 31.70 -7.71
CA VAL A 32 29.10 31.70 -8.17
C VAL A 32 28.37 32.87 -7.51
N PRO A 33 28.21 34.02 -8.19
CA PRO A 33 27.56 35.18 -7.59
C PRO A 33 26.06 34.90 -7.33
N ASP A 34 25.47 35.57 -6.34
CA ASP A 34 24.03 35.44 -6.02
C ASP A 34 23.10 35.80 -7.20
N THR A 35 23.63 36.55 -8.18
CA THR A 35 22.94 36.92 -9.42
C THR A 35 23.07 35.89 -10.53
N SER A 36 23.79 34.78 -10.30
CA SER A 36 23.95 33.72 -11.31
C SER A 36 22.63 33.01 -11.54
N PRO A 37 22.16 32.84 -12.80
CA PRO A 37 20.95 32.09 -13.09
C PRO A 37 21.10 30.59 -12.77
N TYR A 38 22.32 30.11 -12.57
CA TYR A 38 22.62 28.71 -12.25
C TYR A 38 22.72 28.43 -10.74
N LEU A 39 22.68 29.47 -9.89
CA LEU A 39 22.94 29.34 -8.46
C LEU A 39 22.03 28.30 -7.79
N SER A 40 20.72 28.38 -8.04
CA SER A 40 19.73 27.49 -7.43
C SER A 40 19.95 26.02 -7.82
N HIS A 41 20.28 25.76 -9.09
CA HIS A 41 20.57 24.41 -9.57
C HIS A 41 21.84 23.84 -8.91
N ILE A 42 22.87 24.67 -8.78
CA ILE A 42 24.15 24.28 -8.15
C ILE A 42 23.93 23.96 -6.67
N ASP A 43 23.19 24.81 -5.94
CA ASP A 43 22.91 24.63 -4.52
C ASP A 43 22.02 23.41 -4.27
N ASN A 44 21.00 23.18 -5.10
CA ASN A 44 20.16 22.00 -5.03
C ASN A 44 20.98 20.72 -5.18
N LEU A 45 21.76 20.60 -6.27
CA LEU A 45 22.57 19.41 -6.50
C LEU A 45 23.66 19.22 -5.44
N LYS A 46 24.20 20.30 -4.87
CA LYS A 46 25.14 20.24 -3.75
C LYS A 46 24.47 19.66 -2.50
N SER A 47 23.27 20.16 -2.16
CA SER A 47 22.50 19.70 -0.99
C SER A 47 22.14 18.22 -1.06
N LEU A 48 21.99 17.69 -2.28
CA LEU A 48 21.70 16.28 -2.57
C LEU A 48 22.96 15.41 -2.67
N GLY A 49 24.16 15.99 -2.55
CA GLY A 49 25.42 15.29 -2.75
C GLY A 49 25.66 14.82 -4.19
N VAL A 50 24.94 15.37 -5.17
CA VAL A 50 25.10 15.05 -6.60
C VAL A 50 26.34 15.73 -7.16
N THR A 51 26.58 16.99 -6.79
CA THR A 51 27.75 17.77 -7.24
C THR A 51 28.56 18.29 -6.05
N GLU A 52 29.85 18.54 -6.28
CA GLU A 52 30.82 19.03 -5.29
C GLU A 52 31.69 20.12 -5.94
N GLY A 53 32.24 21.05 -5.14
CA GLY A 53 33.18 22.07 -5.63
C GLY A 53 34.51 21.47 -6.11
N ILE A 54 35.22 22.20 -6.97
CA ILE A 54 36.56 21.80 -7.45
C ILE A 54 37.67 22.12 -6.44
N ALA A 55 37.40 23.06 -5.52
CA ALA A 55 38.23 23.41 -4.38
C ALA A 55 37.36 24.01 -3.28
N GLU A 56 37.93 24.23 -2.09
CA GLU A 56 37.20 24.85 -0.98
C GLU A 56 36.66 26.23 -1.36
N GLY A 57 35.33 26.37 -1.35
CA GLY A 57 34.64 27.58 -1.73
C GLY A 57 34.70 27.93 -3.22
N ILE A 58 35.07 27.01 -4.11
CA ILE A 58 35.13 27.22 -5.58
C ILE A 58 34.36 26.11 -6.31
N PHE A 59 33.35 26.48 -7.10
CA PHE A 59 32.56 25.54 -7.91
C PHE A 59 33.14 25.30 -9.31
N GLY A 60 33.72 26.31 -9.93
CA GLY A 60 34.19 26.33 -11.32
C GLY A 60 33.07 26.29 -12.35
N PRO A 61 32.12 27.26 -12.37
CA PRO A 61 30.91 27.19 -13.19
C PRO A 61 31.16 27.01 -14.69
N GLU A 62 32.15 27.70 -15.25
CA GLU A 62 32.52 27.66 -16.67
C GLU A 62 33.50 26.52 -17.02
N GLN A 63 33.97 25.75 -16.03
CA GLN A 63 34.88 24.64 -16.29
C GLN A 63 34.12 23.49 -16.96
N THR A 64 34.75 22.89 -17.97
CA THR A 64 34.17 21.76 -18.71
C THR A 64 34.26 20.45 -17.92
N LEU A 65 33.26 19.58 -18.12
CA LEU A 65 33.22 18.25 -17.52
C LEU A 65 33.81 17.20 -18.45
N THR A 66 34.51 16.23 -17.86
CA THR A 66 34.85 14.97 -18.53
C THR A 66 33.65 14.02 -18.56
N ARG A 67 33.66 13.07 -19.49
CA ARG A 67 32.64 12.01 -19.59
C ARG A 67 32.52 11.20 -18.29
N ALA A 68 33.63 10.93 -17.61
CA ALA A 68 33.63 10.25 -16.31
C ALA A 68 32.96 11.08 -15.20
N GLN A 69 33.23 12.38 -15.14
CA GLN A 69 32.58 13.24 -14.17
C GLN A 69 31.08 13.34 -14.42
N PHE A 70 30.66 13.51 -15.68
CA PHE A 70 29.23 13.53 -16.00
C PHE A 70 28.54 12.19 -15.73
N ALA A 71 29.20 11.07 -16.00
CA ALA A 71 28.71 9.74 -15.63
C ALA A 71 28.54 9.56 -14.11
N LYS A 72 29.46 10.11 -13.29
CA LYS A 72 29.29 10.18 -11.83
C LYS A 72 28.03 10.98 -11.48
N LEU A 73 27.86 12.18 -12.03
CA LEU A 73 26.70 13.03 -11.74
C LEU A 73 25.38 12.30 -12.08
N VAL A 74 25.27 11.74 -13.28
CA VAL A 74 24.09 10.98 -13.74
C VAL A 74 23.85 9.74 -12.87
N SER A 75 24.89 8.98 -12.53
CA SER A 75 24.77 7.79 -11.69
C SER A 75 24.28 8.13 -10.28
N VAL A 76 24.77 9.22 -9.69
CA VAL A 76 24.35 9.67 -8.36
C VAL A 76 22.94 10.24 -8.44
N ALA A 77 22.71 11.21 -9.33
CA ALA A 77 21.42 11.86 -9.56
C ALA A 77 20.27 10.87 -9.77
N PHE A 78 20.49 9.80 -10.53
CA PHE A 78 19.47 8.79 -10.83
C PHE A 78 19.61 7.50 -10.00
N GLN A 79 20.40 7.54 -8.93
CA GLN A 79 20.57 6.44 -7.97
C GLN A 79 20.97 5.09 -8.60
N LEU A 80 21.76 5.15 -9.68
CA LEU A 80 22.20 3.97 -10.42
C LEU A 80 23.32 3.27 -9.66
N LYS A 81 23.20 1.95 -9.52
CA LYS A 81 24.17 1.11 -8.83
C LYS A 81 24.87 0.18 -9.81
N ASP A 82 26.18 0.03 -9.63
CA ASP A 82 26.95 -1.02 -10.27
C ASP A 82 26.54 -2.37 -9.66
N ASN A 83 26.05 -3.28 -10.50
CA ASN A 83 25.62 -4.61 -10.07
C ASN A 83 26.73 -5.67 -10.17
N GLY A 84 27.97 -5.26 -10.45
CA GLY A 84 29.12 -6.15 -10.58
C GLY A 84 29.23 -6.85 -11.95
N GLY A 85 28.33 -6.57 -12.90
CA GLY A 85 28.39 -7.10 -14.26
C GLY A 85 29.57 -6.57 -15.07
N SER A 86 30.16 -7.42 -15.91
CA SER A 86 31.27 -7.04 -16.81
C SER A 86 30.81 -6.00 -17.85
N VAL A 87 31.67 -5.00 -18.12
CA VAL A 87 31.47 -4.03 -19.21
C VAL A 87 32.61 -4.15 -20.23
N PRO A 88 32.38 -3.80 -21.50
CA PRO A 88 33.38 -4.02 -22.55
C PRO A 88 34.50 -2.96 -22.58
N PHE A 89 34.49 -1.98 -21.68
CA PHE A 89 35.41 -0.85 -21.69
C PHE A 89 36.75 -1.19 -21.03
N SER A 90 37.81 -1.26 -21.83
CA SER A 90 39.17 -1.54 -21.32
C SER A 90 39.81 -0.34 -20.63
N ASP A 91 39.38 0.87 -20.96
CA ASP A 91 39.98 2.14 -20.52
C ASP A 91 39.45 2.66 -19.17
N ILE A 92 38.68 1.84 -18.43
CA ILE A 92 38.13 2.22 -17.13
C ILE A 92 38.59 1.32 -15.97
N GLN A 93 39.40 0.27 -16.21
CA GLN A 93 39.69 -0.75 -15.19
C GLN A 93 40.25 -0.17 -13.88
N ASP A 94 41.22 0.74 -13.97
CA ASP A 94 41.84 1.42 -12.82
C ASP A 94 41.34 2.87 -12.64
N HIS A 95 40.23 3.24 -13.28
CA HIS A 95 39.72 4.60 -13.27
C HIS A 95 38.86 4.87 -12.03
N TRP A 96 39.02 6.03 -11.38
CA TRP A 96 38.24 6.39 -10.17
C TRP A 96 36.72 6.31 -10.38
N ALA A 97 36.27 6.58 -11.61
CA ALA A 97 34.86 6.56 -11.99
C ALA A 97 34.35 5.19 -12.48
N ALA A 98 35.14 4.12 -12.39
CA ALA A 98 34.82 2.81 -12.98
C ALA A 98 33.42 2.32 -12.57
N ALA A 99 33.09 2.37 -11.28
CA ALA A 99 31.80 1.92 -10.77
C ALA A 99 30.63 2.75 -11.34
N TYR A 100 30.75 4.07 -11.42
CA TYR A 100 29.72 4.93 -11.99
C TYR A 100 29.53 4.68 -13.49
N ILE A 101 30.64 4.52 -14.23
CA ILE A 101 30.60 4.21 -15.67
C ILE A 101 29.94 2.85 -15.92
N ARG A 102 30.22 1.85 -15.08
CA ARG A 102 29.54 0.55 -15.13
C ARG A 102 28.05 0.70 -14.86
N ALA A 103 27.65 1.45 -13.84
CA ALA A 103 26.25 1.68 -13.49
C ALA A 103 25.46 2.34 -14.64
N VAL A 104 26.00 3.40 -15.27
CA VAL A 104 25.31 4.04 -16.41
C VAL A 104 25.28 3.15 -17.67
N PHE A 105 26.31 2.33 -17.89
CA PHE A 105 26.34 1.39 -19.02
C PHE A 105 25.32 0.26 -18.84
N GLN A 106 25.34 -0.41 -17.68
CA GLN A 106 24.41 -1.49 -17.32
C GLN A 106 22.95 -0.99 -17.33
N SER A 107 22.74 0.30 -17.09
CA SER A 107 21.42 0.93 -17.16
C SER A 107 20.95 1.25 -18.58
N GLY A 108 21.80 1.07 -19.60
CA GLY A 108 21.50 1.37 -21.01
C GLY A 108 21.63 2.85 -21.39
N ILE A 109 22.25 3.65 -20.54
CA ILE A 109 22.37 5.11 -20.72
C ILE A 109 23.52 5.44 -21.68
N VAL A 110 24.63 4.72 -21.57
CA VAL A 110 25.83 4.91 -22.40
C VAL A 110 26.18 3.65 -23.17
N SER A 111 26.77 3.81 -24.35
CA SER A 111 27.25 2.73 -25.22
C SER A 111 28.75 2.77 -25.47
N GLY A 112 29.48 3.72 -24.86
CA GLY A 112 30.89 3.98 -25.13
C GLY A 112 31.12 4.86 -26.36
N THR A 113 32.37 5.30 -26.56
CA THR A 113 32.83 5.98 -27.79
C THR A 113 33.24 4.99 -28.89
N SER A 114 33.46 3.74 -28.51
CA SER A 114 33.61 2.57 -29.39
C SER A 114 33.00 1.36 -28.69
N SER A 115 33.00 0.19 -29.34
CA SER A 115 32.55 -1.06 -28.72
C SER A 115 33.39 -1.48 -27.50
N THR A 116 34.59 -0.94 -27.32
CA THR A 116 35.55 -1.35 -26.27
C THR A 116 36.14 -0.18 -25.47
N THR A 117 35.67 1.05 -25.68
CA THR A 117 36.27 2.26 -25.08
C THR A 117 35.19 3.25 -24.65
N PHE A 118 35.28 3.76 -23.41
CA PHE A 118 34.37 4.78 -22.89
C PHE A 118 34.88 6.22 -23.09
N SER A 119 36.20 6.42 -23.17
CA SER A 119 36.92 7.69 -23.17
C SER A 119 36.66 8.55 -21.92
N PRO A 120 36.93 8.06 -20.68
CA PRO A 120 36.52 8.71 -19.43
C PRO A 120 37.07 10.14 -19.26
N ASN A 121 38.27 10.41 -19.75
CA ASN A 121 38.96 11.69 -19.58
C ASN A 121 38.68 12.72 -20.69
N LYS A 122 37.93 12.37 -21.73
CA LYS A 122 37.55 13.34 -22.77
C LYS A 122 36.46 14.27 -22.23
N PRO A 123 36.45 15.56 -22.62
CA PRO A 123 35.31 16.43 -22.37
C PRO A 123 34.02 15.82 -22.91
N VAL A 124 32.94 15.88 -22.13
CA VAL A 124 31.61 15.44 -22.57
C VAL A 124 30.97 16.54 -23.41
N LYS A 125 30.48 16.20 -24.60
CA LYS A 125 29.76 17.17 -25.43
C LYS A 125 28.34 17.39 -24.90
N ARG A 126 27.74 18.55 -25.19
CA ARG A 126 26.35 18.87 -24.81
C ARG A 126 25.34 17.86 -25.37
N GLU A 127 25.54 17.43 -26.62
CA GLU A 127 24.69 16.40 -27.25
C GLU A 127 24.81 15.02 -26.58
N GLU A 128 26.02 14.65 -26.13
CA GLU A 128 26.25 13.39 -25.41
C GLU A 128 25.58 13.40 -24.04
N ALA A 129 25.76 14.49 -23.29
CA ALA A 129 25.14 14.69 -21.98
C ALA A 129 23.61 14.63 -22.04
N SER A 130 23.01 15.31 -23.03
CA SER A 130 21.56 15.31 -23.26
C SER A 130 21.03 13.92 -23.56
N VAL A 131 21.71 13.18 -24.45
CA VAL A 131 21.29 11.83 -24.83
C VAL A 131 21.41 10.86 -23.65
N MET A 132 22.40 11.01 -22.78
CA MET A 132 22.48 10.21 -21.56
C MET A 132 21.26 10.43 -20.66
N VAL A 133 20.95 11.69 -20.33
CA VAL A 133 19.77 12.01 -19.51
C VAL A 133 18.47 11.55 -20.17
N TRP A 134 18.32 11.79 -21.48
CA TRP A 134 17.12 11.40 -22.23
C TRP A 134 16.93 9.88 -22.31
N ARG A 135 17.99 9.10 -22.53
CA ARG A 135 17.89 7.63 -22.57
C ARG A 135 17.36 7.07 -21.26
N TYR A 136 17.79 7.66 -20.13
CA TYR A 136 17.25 7.29 -18.84
C TYR A 136 15.78 7.70 -18.69
N ALA A 137 15.43 8.96 -19.01
CA ALA A 137 14.06 9.46 -18.98
C ALA A 137 13.08 8.61 -19.81
N LYS A 138 13.47 8.27 -21.04
CA LYS A 138 12.69 7.42 -21.95
C LYS A 138 12.45 6.03 -21.36
N LYS A 139 13.44 5.47 -20.66
CA LYS A 139 13.32 4.20 -19.94
C LYS A 139 12.36 4.30 -18.74
N MET A 140 12.26 5.48 -18.13
CA MET A 140 11.31 5.77 -17.06
C MET A 140 9.91 6.15 -17.58
N GLY A 141 9.67 6.08 -18.89
CA GLY A 141 8.35 6.25 -19.50
C GLY A 141 8.01 7.67 -19.96
N LEU A 142 8.98 8.60 -20.00
CA LEU A 142 8.74 9.95 -20.51
C LEU A 142 8.63 9.95 -22.03
N SER A 143 7.62 10.65 -22.54
CA SER A 143 7.34 10.76 -23.98
C SER A 143 8.33 11.70 -24.68
N PRO A 144 8.85 11.33 -25.88
CA PRO A 144 9.74 12.18 -26.66
C PRO A 144 9.03 13.45 -27.14
N GLY A 145 9.80 14.54 -27.25
CA GLY A 145 9.34 15.78 -27.86
C GLY A 145 9.32 15.69 -29.39
N THR A 146 8.61 16.62 -30.03
CA THR A 146 8.69 16.82 -31.49
C THR A 146 10.11 17.23 -31.88
N LEU A 147 10.61 16.73 -33.01
CA LEU A 147 11.94 17.10 -33.52
C LEU A 147 12.02 18.60 -33.81
N LEU A 148 13.08 19.25 -33.32
CA LEU A 148 13.31 20.69 -33.40
C LEU A 148 14.36 21.04 -34.45
N ASN A 149 14.32 22.28 -34.96
CA ASN A 149 15.37 22.83 -35.82
C ASN A 149 16.42 23.56 -34.96
N PHE A 150 17.69 23.42 -35.32
CA PHE A 150 18.82 23.98 -34.58
C PHE A 150 19.68 24.89 -35.46
N SER A 151 20.23 25.96 -34.87
CA SER A 151 21.18 26.86 -35.55
C SER A 151 22.49 26.13 -35.90
N GLU A 152 22.96 25.29 -34.99
CA GLU A 152 24.04 24.31 -35.20
C GLU A 152 23.46 22.91 -35.21
N LYS A 153 23.71 22.14 -36.28
CA LYS A 153 23.11 20.81 -36.45
C LYS A 153 23.71 19.81 -35.43
N PRO A 154 22.88 19.18 -34.58
CA PRO A 154 23.31 18.01 -33.83
C PRO A 154 23.63 16.85 -34.76
N ASP A 155 24.42 15.89 -34.28
CA ASP A 155 24.52 14.64 -34.98
C ASP A 155 23.14 13.94 -35.07
N PRO A 156 22.85 13.18 -36.14
CA PRO A 156 21.54 12.55 -36.32
C PRO A 156 21.13 11.64 -35.16
N TRP A 157 22.08 11.00 -34.49
CA TRP A 157 21.82 10.12 -33.35
C TRP A 157 21.42 10.87 -32.07
N ALA A 158 21.73 12.17 -31.99
CA ALA A 158 21.46 13.01 -30.82
C ALA A 158 20.21 13.89 -30.97
N THR A 159 19.68 14.03 -32.19
CA THR A 159 18.57 14.95 -32.47
C THR A 159 17.34 14.69 -31.59
N GLU A 160 16.89 13.43 -31.47
CA GLU A 160 15.74 13.09 -30.59
C GLU A 160 16.02 13.46 -29.13
N GLY A 161 17.24 13.18 -28.64
CA GLY A 161 17.60 13.44 -27.24
C GLY A 161 17.59 14.91 -26.91
N ILE A 162 18.20 15.75 -27.77
CA ILE A 162 18.23 17.19 -27.56
C ILE A 162 16.83 17.80 -27.73
N SER A 163 16.07 17.39 -28.74
CA SER A 163 14.69 17.87 -28.90
C SER A 163 13.82 17.49 -27.71
N SER A 164 14.03 16.32 -27.11
CA SER A 164 13.25 15.87 -25.97
C SER A 164 13.64 16.59 -24.68
N ILE A 165 14.93 16.80 -24.38
CA ILE A 165 15.30 17.59 -23.20
C ILE A 165 14.83 19.05 -23.30
N ILE A 166 14.74 19.61 -24.52
CA ILE A 166 14.18 20.94 -24.73
C ILE A 166 12.66 20.94 -24.54
N ALA A 167 11.96 19.91 -25.04
CA ALA A 167 10.51 19.79 -24.85
C ALA A 167 10.10 19.62 -23.38
N HIS A 168 10.99 19.09 -22.54
CA HIS A 168 10.82 19.01 -21.08
C HIS A 168 11.48 20.17 -20.33
N GLU A 169 11.98 21.19 -21.02
CA GLU A 169 12.61 22.38 -20.43
C GLU A 169 13.86 22.09 -19.56
N TRP A 170 14.58 21.00 -19.80
CA TRP A 170 15.79 20.61 -19.05
C TRP A 170 17.06 21.26 -19.61
N TYR A 171 17.13 22.59 -19.57
CA TYR A 171 18.30 23.34 -20.02
C TYR A 171 18.48 24.65 -19.24
N GLY A 172 19.70 25.18 -19.27
CA GLY A 172 20.04 26.47 -18.66
C GLY A 172 19.66 27.66 -19.53
N GLU A 173 19.76 28.86 -18.97
CA GLU A 173 19.44 30.10 -19.70
C GLU A 173 20.32 30.35 -20.94
N ASP A 174 21.39 29.59 -21.14
CA ASP A 174 22.26 29.66 -22.32
C ASP A 174 21.55 29.21 -23.61
N VAL A 175 20.52 28.38 -23.50
CA VAL A 175 19.74 27.90 -24.65
C VAL A 175 18.69 28.94 -25.01
N LYS A 176 18.76 29.45 -26.24
CA LYS A 176 17.84 30.48 -26.74
C LYS A 176 17.10 29.99 -27.98
N GLN A 177 15.86 30.42 -28.13
CA GLN A 177 15.04 30.20 -29.32
C GLN A 177 14.86 31.51 -30.08
N ASN A 178 15.09 31.50 -31.39
CA ASN A 178 14.76 32.61 -32.29
C ASN A 178 13.87 32.05 -33.43
N SER A 179 12.60 32.46 -33.44
CA SER A 179 11.57 31.82 -34.27
C SER A 179 11.52 30.30 -34.01
N ASP A 180 11.51 29.45 -35.03
CA ASP A 180 11.51 27.98 -34.86
C ASP A 180 12.92 27.37 -34.79
N ILE A 181 13.98 28.19 -34.60
CA ILE A 181 15.38 27.74 -34.59
C ILE A 181 15.97 27.87 -33.18
N TRP A 182 16.48 26.76 -32.64
CA TRP A 182 17.08 26.66 -31.31
C TRP A 182 18.61 26.75 -31.35
N SER A 183 19.18 27.57 -30.46
CA SER A 183 20.62 27.67 -30.25
C SER A 183 21.06 26.82 -29.05
N TYR A 184 21.52 25.59 -29.32
CA TYR A 184 21.89 24.62 -28.29
C TYR A 184 23.40 24.32 -28.18
N ARG A 185 24.20 24.63 -29.21
CA ARG A 185 25.65 24.34 -29.28
C ARG A 185 25.99 22.85 -29.05
N PRO A 186 25.41 21.91 -29.82
CA PRO A 186 25.49 20.46 -29.55
C PRO A 186 26.91 19.91 -29.51
N GLN A 187 27.83 20.48 -30.30
CA GLN A 187 29.22 20.05 -30.40
C GLN A 187 30.14 20.65 -29.32
N ALA A 188 29.68 21.63 -28.55
CA ALA A 188 30.45 22.25 -27.48
C ALA A 188 30.61 21.30 -26.28
N ALA A 189 31.71 21.44 -25.54
CA ALA A 189 31.89 20.75 -24.27
C ALA A 189 30.92 21.31 -23.22
N MET A 190 30.29 20.43 -22.45
CA MET A 190 29.35 20.79 -21.38
C MET A 190 30.10 21.40 -20.19
N THR A 191 29.69 22.58 -19.74
CA THR A 191 30.23 23.19 -18.52
C THR A 191 29.53 22.67 -17.26
N ARG A 192 30.15 22.91 -16.10
CA ARG A 192 29.60 22.47 -14.80
C ARG A 192 28.26 23.14 -14.49
N GLN A 193 28.11 24.43 -14.75
CA GLN A 193 26.84 25.13 -14.52
C GLN A 193 25.72 24.64 -15.46
N GLU A 194 26.05 24.39 -16.73
CA GLU A 194 25.09 23.88 -17.71
C GLU A 194 24.64 22.46 -17.34
N SER A 195 25.57 21.62 -16.87
CA SER A 195 25.25 20.29 -16.38
C SER A 195 24.38 20.30 -15.12
N ALA A 196 24.57 21.30 -14.25
CA ALA A 196 23.78 21.43 -13.04
C ALA A 196 22.32 21.76 -13.36
N ALA A 197 22.07 22.68 -14.30
CA ALA A 197 20.72 22.96 -14.78
C ALA A 197 20.08 21.73 -15.43
N LEU A 198 20.78 21.07 -16.37
CA LEU A 198 20.27 19.87 -17.05
C LEU A 198 19.88 18.78 -16.05
N ILE A 199 20.73 18.49 -15.06
CA ILE A 199 20.50 17.40 -14.11
C ILE A 199 19.45 17.78 -13.06
N ASP A 200 19.52 18.98 -12.47
CA ASP A 200 18.53 19.41 -11.46
C ASP A 200 17.11 19.45 -12.04
N LEU A 201 16.94 19.97 -13.26
CA LEU A 201 15.64 20.01 -13.93
C LEU A 201 15.16 18.61 -14.29
N ALA A 202 16.03 17.77 -14.87
CA ALA A 202 15.68 16.40 -15.19
C ALA A 202 15.31 15.57 -13.95
N MET A 203 15.97 15.80 -12.80
CA MET A 203 15.67 15.10 -11.56
C MET A 203 14.28 15.42 -10.99
N LYS A 204 13.71 16.58 -11.31
CA LYS A 204 12.35 16.97 -10.90
C LYS A 204 11.27 16.20 -11.65
N ASP A 205 11.55 15.85 -12.90
CA ASP A 205 10.57 15.21 -13.80
C ASP A 205 10.77 13.71 -13.93
N ILE A 206 12.01 13.21 -13.81
CA ILE A 206 12.33 11.79 -13.96
C ILE A 206 12.09 11.06 -12.63
N PRO A 207 11.14 10.10 -12.57
CA PRO A 207 10.87 9.32 -11.37
C PRO A 207 12.08 8.49 -10.91
N GLY A 208 12.27 8.38 -9.59
CA GLY A 208 13.37 7.60 -9.00
C GLY A 208 14.71 8.34 -8.90
N SER A 209 14.78 9.59 -9.33
CA SER A 209 15.91 10.49 -9.08
C SER A 209 16.10 10.74 -7.58
N LEU A 210 17.32 11.12 -7.16
CA LEU A 210 17.57 11.66 -5.83
C LEU A 210 16.66 12.88 -5.64
N SER A 211 15.99 12.96 -4.50
CA SER A 211 15.19 14.13 -4.14
C SER A 211 15.61 14.59 -2.76
N ALA A 212 15.49 15.89 -2.51
CA ALA A 212 15.56 16.40 -1.16
C ALA A 212 14.43 15.72 -0.36
N PRO A 213 14.58 15.50 0.96
CA PRO A 213 13.48 15.00 1.77
C PRO A 213 12.24 15.86 1.52
N ALA A 214 11.27 15.31 0.80
CA ALA A 214 10.09 16.07 0.42
C ALA A 214 9.31 16.38 1.70
N THR A 215 9.07 17.66 1.93
CA THR A 215 8.01 18.07 2.84
C THR A 215 6.67 17.60 2.25
N PRO A 216 5.76 17.00 3.03
CA PRO A 216 4.49 16.51 2.51
C PRO A 216 3.67 17.65 1.87
N ALA A 217 3.17 17.43 0.65
CA ALA A 217 2.09 18.24 0.08
C ALA A 217 0.77 17.95 0.84
N PRO A 218 -0.12 18.94 1.01
CA PRO A 218 -1.28 18.83 1.90
C PRO A 218 -2.31 17.82 1.39
N ALA A 219 -2.75 16.92 2.27
CA ALA A 219 -3.87 16.02 2.04
C ALA A 219 -5.15 16.78 1.67
N ALA A 220 -5.84 16.31 0.63
CA ALA A 220 -7.21 16.70 0.30
C ALA A 220 -8.20 16.01 1.28
N PRO A 221 -9.26 16.70 1.75
CA PRO A 221 -10.14 16.17 2.78
C PRO A 221 -11.05 15.05 2.24
N ALA A 222 -11.26 14.01 3.07
CA ALA A 222 -12.29 13.00 2.85
C ALA A 222 -13.69 13.60 3.12
N PRO A 223 -14.73 13.27 2.31
CA PRO A 223 -16.07 13.79 2.53
C PRO A 223 -16.75 13.12 3.75
N ALA A 224 -17.24 13.93 4.68
CA ALA A 224 -18.06 13.50 5.80
C ALA A 224 -19.51 13.26 5.34
N THR A 225 -20.08 12.08 5.64
CA THR A 225 -21.53 11.83 5.54
C THR A 225 -22.09 11.63 6.95
N PRO A 226 -23.26 12.21 7.32
CA PRO A 226 -23.78 12.14 8.67
C PRO A 226 -24.39 10.76 8.99
N ALA A 227 -24.19 10.27 10.21
CA ALA A 227 -24.89 9.09 10.73
C ALA A 227 -26.38 9.41 10.99
N PRO A 228 -27.33 8.53 10.60
CA PRO A 228 -28.73 8.70 10.95
C PRO A 228 -29.02 8.25 12.39
N THR A 229 -29.75 9.08 13.12
CA THR A 229 -30.32 8.83 14.44
C THR A 229 -31.63 8.05 14.33
N ALA A 230 -31.72 6.87 14.95
CA ALA A 230 -32.99 6.26 15.35
C ALA A 230 -32.79 5.30 16.55
N PRO A 231 -33.77 5.22 17.49
CA PRO A 231 -33.58 4.59 18.80
C PRO A 231 -33.85 3.08 18.79
N ALA A 232 -33.13 2.35 19.66
CA ALA A 232 -33.28 0.92 19.86
C ALA A 232 -34.59 0.56 20.63
N PRO A 233 -35.30 -0.52 20.27
CA PRO A 233 -36.38 -1.06 21.10
C PRO A 233 -35.81 -1.99 22.18
N THR A 234 -36.31 -1.82 23.40
CA THR A 234 -36.08 -2.64 24.59
C THR A 234 -37.07 -3.81 24.66
N ALA A 235 -36.58 -5.05 24.83
CA ALA A 235 -37.32 -6.16 25.45
C ALA A 235 -36.37 -7.31 25.85
N PRO A 236 -36.72 -8.14 26.86
CA PRO A 236 -35.76 -8.78 27.76
C PRO A 236 -35.43 -10.26 27.43
N ALA A 237 -34.30 -10.71 27.97
CA ALA A 237 -33.73 -12.06 27.85
C ALA A 237 -34.55 -13.16 28.56
N PRO A 238 -34.50 -14.41 28.08
CA PRO A 238 -34.75 -15.59 28.90
C PRO A 238 -33.45 -16.29 29.32
N ALA A 239 -33.34 -16.56 30.63
CA ALA A 239 -32.41 -17.54 31.21
C ALA A 239 -32.79 -18.97 30.74
N THR A 240 -31.91 -19.95 30.56
CA THR A 240 -31.26 -20.84 31.57
C THR A 240 -30.61 -22.04 30.79
N PRO A 241 -30.01 -23.09 31.39
CA PRO A 241 -28.70 -23.22 32.06
C PRO A 241 -27.67 -24.12 31.30
N ALA A 242 -26.44 -24.16 31.82
CA ALA A 242 -25.26 -24.91 31.36
C ALA A 242 -25.34 -26.45 31.54
N PRO A 243 -24.50 -27.23 30.83
CA PRO A 243 -24.07 -28.55 31.28
C PRO A 243 -22.59 -28.59 31.69
N ALA A 244 -22.34 -29.36 32.75
CA ALA A 244 -21.06 -29.61 33.40
C ALA A 244 -20.16 -30.58 32.60
N ALA A 245 -18.85 -30.41 32.79
CA ALA A 245 -17.79 -31.31 32.32
C ALA A 245 -17.77 -32.66 33.09
N PRO A 246 -17.01 -33.65 32.58
CA PRO A 246 -15.87 -34.11 33.38
C PRO A 246 -14.59 -34.35 32.56
N ALA A 247 -13.45 -34.31 33.26
CA ALA A 247 -12.10 -34.65 32.81
C ALA A 247 -11.54 -35.85 33.62
N PRO A 248 -10.26 -36.25 33.53
CA PRO A 248 -9.70 -37.24 32.60
C PRO A 248 -8.98 -38.41 33.32
N THR A 249 -8.52 -39.44 32.59
CA THR A 249 -7.42 -40.31 33.05
C THR A 249 -6.55 -40.79 31.88
N ALA A 250 -5.24 -40.61 32.01
CA ALA A 250 -4.18 -41.22 31.18
C ALA A 250 -3.67 -42.51 31.84
N PRO A 251 -2.87 -43.35 31.15
CA PRO A 251 -1.40 -43.20 31.28
C PRO A 251 -0.58 -43.51 30.00
N ALA A 252 0.70 -43.11 30.03
CA ALA A 252 1.80 -43.41 29.07
C ALA A 252 2.92 -44.20 29.82
N PRO A 253 4.15 -44.46 29.28
CA PRO A 253 4.64 -44.74 27.91
C PRO A 253 5.56 -45.99 27.84
N ALA A 254 6.02 -46.40 26.65
CA ALA A 254 7.33 -47.08 26.48
C ALA A 254 7.88 -46.98 25.03
N THR A 255 9.14 -46.53 24.92
CA THR A 255 10.02 -46.53 23.73
C THR A 255 10.85 -47.83 23.72
N PRO A 256 11.41 -48.30 22.57
CA PRO A 256 12.75 -47.81 22.13
C PRO A 256 13.00 -47.80 20.60
N ALA A 257 14.09 -47.15 20.19
CA ALA A 257 14.72 -47.14 18.84
C ALA A 257 15.97 -48.07 18.81
N PRO A 258 16.85 -48.10 17.78
CA PRO A 258 16.69 -48.26 16.31
C PRO A 258 17.56 -49.43 15.75
N ALA A 259 17.37 -49.85 14.48
CA ALA A 259 18.43 -50.47 13.66
C ALA A 259 18.10 -50.53 12.14
N THR A 260 19.02 -50.05 11.31
CA THR A 260 19.14 -50.26 9.86
C THR A 260 19.73 -51.65 9.57
N PRO A 261 19.52 -52.27 8.38
CA PRO A 261 20.40 -52.01 7.24
C PRO A 261 19.74 -52.07 5.84
N ALA A 262 20.39 -51.44 4.85
CA ALA A 262 20.23 -51.65 3.40
C ALA A 262 21.27 -52.68 2.89
N PRO A 263 21.41 -53.04 1.58
CA PRO A 263 20.55 -52.86 0.41
C PRO A 263 20.37 -54.17 -0.41
N ALA A 264 19.40 -54.22 -1.35
CA ALA A 264 19.48 -55.12 -2.51
C ALA A 264 18.77 -54.51 -3.73
N THR A 265 19.56 -54.37 -4.80
CA THR A 265 19.23 -53.84 -6.14
C THR A 265 18.35 -54.84 -6.94
N PRO A 266 17.65 -54.39 -8.00
CA PRO A 266 16.53 -55.12 -8.62
C PRO A 266 16.91 -55.84 -9.92
N ALA A 267 16.07 -56.79 -10.34
CA ALA A 267 16.06 -57.39 -11.68
C ALA A 267 14.62 -57.84 -12.04
N PRO A 268 14.30 -58.14 -13.29
CA PRO A 268 13.58 -57.23 -14.18
C PRO A 268 12.20 -57.76 -14.57
N ALA A 269 11.21 -56.88 -14.72
CA ALA A 269 9.93 -57.22 -15.33
C ALA A 269 9.83 -56.57 -16.72
N THR A 270 9.86 -57.43 -17.72
CA THR A 270 9.66 -57.19 -19.15
C THR A 270 8.36 -56.44 -19.43
N PRO A 271 8.33 -55.47 -20.38
CA PRO A 271 7.09 -54.82 -20.80
C PRO A 271 6.25 -55.75 -21.69
N ALA A 272 4.95 -55.86 -21.39
CA ALA A 272 3.97 -56.41 -22.33
C ALA A 272 3.71 -55.41 -23.48
N PRO A 273 3.51 -55.88 -24.72
CA PRO A 273 3.44 -55.03 -25.90
C PRO A 273 2.09 -54.32 -25.98
N ALA A 274 2.09 -52.99 -25.83
CA ALA A 274 0.96 -52.16 -26.22
C ALA A 274 1.06 -51.89 -27.73
N THR A 275 0.28 -52.61 -28.51
CA THR A 275 0.03 -52.30 -29.93
C THR A 275 -0.57 -50.89 -30.02
N PRO A 276 0.01 -49.96 -30.79
CA PRO A 276 -0.65 -48.70 -31.08
C PRO A 276 -1.85 -48.97 -31.98
N ALA A 277 -3.05 -48.58 -31.56
CA ALA A 277 -4.15 -48.39 -32.50
C ALA A 277 -3.71 -47.32 -33.52
N PRO A 278 -3.97 -47.48 -34.83
CA PRO A 278 -3.59 -46.47 -35.81
C PRO A 278 -4.41 -45.21 -35.55
N ALA A 279 -3.77 -44.17 -35.02
CA ALA A 279 -4.30 -42.83 -35.04
C ALA A 279 -4.25 -42.36 -36.50
N THR A 280 -5.37 -42.47 -37.21
CA THR A 280 -5.56 -41.74 -38.46
C THR A 280 -5.45 -40.26 -38.12
N PRO A 281 -4.53 -39.48 -38.73
CA PRO A 281 -4.55 -38.04 -38.57
C PRO A 281 -5.88 -37.53 -39.12
N ALA A 282 -6.69 -36.86 -38.29
CA ALA A 282 -7.74 -36.01 -38.82
C ALA A 282 -7.07 -34.98 -39.74
N PRO A 283 -7.60 -34.70 -40.95
CA PRO A 283 -6.98 -33.75 -41.86
C PRO A 283 -6.86 -32.40 -41.17
N ALA A 284 -5.63 -31.91 -41.03
CA ALA A 284 -5.39 -30.50 -40.72
C ALA A 284 -5.84 -29.69 -41.95
N THR A 285 -7.12 -29.32 -41.99
CA THR A 285 -7.57 -28.27 -42.91
C THR A 285 -7.01 -26.96 -42.37
N PRO A 286 -6.18 -26.22 -43.12
CA PRO A 286 -5.81 -24.87 -42.72
C PRO A 286 -7.09 -24.04 -42.55
N ALA A 287 -7.13 -23.24 -41.48
CA ALA A 287 -8.24 -22.34 -41.22
C ALA A 287 -8.52 -21.51 -42.50
N PRO A 288 -9.78 -21.44 -42.98
CA PRO A 288 -10.10 -20.53 -44.05
C PRO A 288 -9.81 -19.11 -43.55
N THR A 289 -8.81 -18.46 -44.14
CA THR A 289 -8.64 -17.01 -44.03
C THR A 289 -9.73 -16.36 -44.87
N THR A 290 -10.97 -16.43 -44.39
CA THR A 290 -12.06 -15.62 -44.89
C THR A 290 -11.81 -14.19 -44.42
N PRO A 291 -11.88 -13.17 -45.29
CA PRO A 291 -11.82 -11.77 -44.86
C PRO A 291 -12.83 -11.53 -43.73
N ALA A 292 -12.44 -10.74 -42.72
CA ALA A 292 -13.39 -10.28 -41.71
C ALA A 292 -14.60 -9.64 -42.43
N PRO A 293 -15.85 -9.98 -42.04
CA PRO A 293 -17.03 -9.46 -42.73
C PRO A 293 -17.00 -7.93 -42.73
N THR A 294 -17.23 -7.33 -43.90
CA THR A 294 -17.30 -5.89 -44.10
C THR A 294 -18.41 -5.28 -43.24
N ILE A 295 -18.07 -4.15 -42.60
CA ILE A 295 -18.91 -3.41 -41.68
C ILE A 295 -20.10 -2.79 -42.44
N PRO A 296 -21.37 -3.10 -42.10
CA PRO A 296 -22.42 -2.12 -42.31
C PRO A 296 -22.14 -0.97 -41.34
N ALA A 297 -22.00 0.26 -41.84
CA ALA A 297 -21.56 1.44 -41.07
C ALA A 297 -22.34 1.67 -39.76
N ASN A 298 -23.56 1.11 -39.63
CA ASN A 298 -24.44 1.19 -38.46
C ASN A 298 -25.01 -0.18 -38.01
N GLY A 299 -24.24 -1.28 -37.99
CA GLY A 299 -24.73 -2.63 -37.62
C GLY A 299 -24.13 -3.28 -36.35
N VAL A 300 -24.66 -4.45 -35.96
CA VAL A 300 -24.08 -5.32 -34.92
C VAL A 300 -23.17 -6.35 -35.56
N ARG A 301 -21.95 -6.51 -35.05
CA ARG A 301 -20.96 -7.48 -35.53
C ARG A 301 -20.97 -8.75 -34.70
N ALA A 302 -21.03 -9.90 -35.35
CA ALA A 302 -20.73 -11.20 -34.75
C ALA A 302 -19.24 -11.52 -34.79
N GLY A 303 -18.72 -12.12 -33.72
CA GLY A 303 -17.34 -12.58 -33.61
C GLY A 303 -17.02 -13.81 -34.46
N LEU A 304 -18.05 -14.56 -34.87
CA LEU A 304 -17.95 -15.69 -35.78
C LEU A 304 -18.65 -15.36 -37.10
N ALA A 305 -18.00 -15.68 -38.23
CA ALA A 305 -18.62 -15.58 -39.55
C ALA A 305 -19.75 -16.62 -39.70
N SER A 306 -20.78 -16.27 -40.47
CA SER A 306 -21.83 -17.22 -40.86
C SER A 306 -21.22 -18.44 -41.57
N GLY A 307 -21.77 -19.63 -41.33
CA GLY A 307 -21.34 -20.87 -41.94
C GLY A 307 -21.31 -22.05 -40.96
N SER A 308 -20.58 -23.09 -41.34
CA SER A 308 -20.44 -24.30 -40.53
C SER A 308 -19.43 -24.08 -39.39
N VAL A 309 -19.85 -24.32 -38.15
CA VAL A 309 -19.03 -24.15 -36.94
C VAL A 309 -19.06 -25.41 -36.07
N PRO A 310 -18.04 -25.70 -35.24
CA PRO A 310 -18.10 -26.81 -34.30
C PRO A 310 -19.31 -26.72 -33.35
N TYR A 311 -19.89 -27.86 -32.97
CA TYR A 311 -20.93 -27.92 -31.93
C TYR A 311 -20.45 -27.20 -30.66
N GLY A 312 -21.32 -26.39 -30.06
CA GLY A 312 -21.04 -25.63 -28.84
C GLY A 312 -20.28 -24.32 -29.05
N SER A 313 -20.00 -23.92 -30.29
CA SER A 313 -19.35 -22.63 -30.57
C SER A 313 -20.14 -21.45 -29.99
N MET A 314 -19.44 -20.46 -29.44
CA MET A 314 -20.04 -19.26 -28.84
C MET A 314 -19.94 -18.05 -29.78
N VAL A 315 -21.08 -17.46 -30.13
CA VAL A 315 -21.18 -16.22 -30.90
C VAL A 315 -21.20 -15.03 -29.95
N ILE A 316 -20.14 -14.21 -30.01
CA ILE A 316 -20.09 -12.91 -29.33
C ILE A 316 -20.62 -11.83 -30.27
N LEU A 317 -21.48 -10.95 -29.74
CA LEU A 317 -21.96 -9.79 -30.46
C LEU A 317 -21.31 -8.51 -29.94
N SER A 318 -21.01 -7.57 -30.84
CA SER A 318 -20.50 -6.24 -30.52
C SER A 318 -21.20 -5.19 -31.39
N ALA A 319 -21.65 -4.11 -30.77
CA ALA A 319 -22.19 -2.97 -31.50
C ALA A 319 -21.04 -2.12 -32.06
N SER A 320 -21.29 -1.44 -33.18
CA SER A 320 -20.38 -0.44 -33.76
C SER A 320 -20.29 0.84 -32.92
N LYS A 321 -21.33 1.14 -32.11
CA LYS A 321 -21.33 2.26 -31.15
C LYS A 321 -21.12 1.75 -29.72
N PRO A 322 -20.07 2.23 -29.01
CA PRO A 322 -19.89 1.94 -27.59
C PRO A 322 -21.12 2.36 -26.76
N GLY A 323 -21.52 1.53 -25.81
CA GLY A 323 -22.68 1.79 -24.93
C GLY A 323 -24.05 1.47 -25.55
N ALA A 324 -24.13 1.00 -26.80
CA ALA A 324 -25.39 0.57 -27.39
C ALA A 324 -25.86 -0.79 -26.84
N THR A 325 -27.16 -0.91 -26.59
CA THR A 325 -27.82 -2.14 -26.13
C THR A 325 -28.11 -3.04 -27.33
N ILE A 326 -27.64 -4.29 -27.31
CA ILE A 326 -27.80 -5.24 -28.43
C ILE A 326 -29.02 -6.13 -28.16
N TYR A 327 -29.90 -6.25 -29.15
CA TYR A 327 -31.03 -7.17 -29.20
C TYR A 327 -30.87 -8.18 -30.32
N TYR A 328 -31.35 -9.40 -30.12
CA TYR A 328 -31.32 -10.43 -31.14
C TYR A 328 -32.55 -11.34 -31.13
N THR A 329 -32.83 -11.99 -32.25
CA THR A 329 -33.85 -13.04 -32.39
C THR A 329 -33.22 -14.30 -32.99
N THR A 330 -33.72 -15.47 -32.59
CA THR A 330 -33.26 -16.77 -33.09
C THR A 330 -34.25 -17.44 -34.04
N ASP A 331 -35.46 -16.89 -34.15
CA ASP A 331 -36.57 -17.38 -34.99
C ASP A 331 -36.63 -16.69 -36.37
N GLY A 332 -35.73 -15.73 -36.63
CA GLY A 332 -35.69 -14.96 -37.88
C GLY A 332 -36.63 -13.75 -37.94
N SER A 333 -37.36 -13.44 -36.87
CA SER A 333 -38.15 -12.20 -36.75
C SER A 333 -37.26 -10.95 -36.61
N ASP A 334 -37.79 -9.76 -36.86
CA ASP A 334 -37.02 -8.51 -36.77
C ASP A 334 -36.75 -8.12 -35.29
N PRO A 335 -35.49 -8.04 -34.83
CA PRO A 335 -35.16 -7.77 -33.43
C PRO A 335 -35.55 -6.35 -32.96
N ARG A 336 -35.89 -5.44 -33.87
CA ARG A 336 -36.30 -4.07 -33.53
C ARG A 336 -37.72 -4.02 -32.99
N THR A 337 -38.60 -4.92 -33.43
CA THR A 337 -40.04 -4.91 -33.12
C THR A 337 -40.55 -6.23 -32.57
N SER A 338 -39.81 -7.33 -32.72
CA SER A 338 -40.30 -8.66 -32.35
C SER A 338 -40.51 -8.80 -30.83
N PRO A 339 -41.64 -9.38 -30.39
CA PRO A 339 -41.84 -9.74 -28.99
C PRO A 339 -40.94 -10.91 -28.54
N THR A 340 -40.32 -11.64 -29.48
CA THR A 340 -39.38 -12.74 -29.19
C THR A 340 -37.93 -12.28 -29.14
N ARG A 341 -37.66 -10.98 -29.29
CA ARG A 341 -36.31 -10.42 -29.19
C ARG A 341 -35.76 -10.65 -27.78
N LYS A 342 -34.45 -10.90 -27.70
CA LYS A 342 -33.72 -11.11 -26.47
C LYS A 342 -32.66 -10.03 -26.30
N HIS A 343 -32.48 -9.56 -25.07
CA HIS A 343 -31.35 -8.71 -24.70
C HIS A 343 -30.05 -9.54 -24.66
N TYR A 344 -29.01 -9.08 -25.37
CA TYR A 344 -27.71 -9.74 -25.38
C TYR A 344 -26.90 -9.43 -24.12
N ILE A 345 -26.84 -10.39 -23.18
CA ILE A 345 -26.08 -10.28 -21.93
C ILE A 345 -24.96 -11.32 -21.78
N SER A 346 -24.87 -12.26 -22.72
CA SER A 346 -23.89 -13.34 -22.73
C SER A 346 -23.73 -13.92 -24.14
N PRO A 347 -22.58 -14.51 -24.48
CA PRO A 347 -22.37 -15.17 -25.77
C PRO A 347 -23.44 -16.23 -26.08
N ILE A 348 -23.82 -16.32 -27.36
CA ILE A 348 -24.91 -17.18 -27.83
C ILE A 348 -24.33 -18.53 -28.27
N LYS A 349 -24.84 -19.62 -27.71
CA LYS A 349 -24.41 -20.99 -28.00
C LYS A 349 -24.95 -21.47 -29.35
N VAL A 350 -24.11 -22.10 -30.17
CA VAL A 350 -24.52 -22.80 -31.41
C VAL A 350 -24.55 -24.31 -31.16
N LEU A 351 -25.72 -24.85 -30.85
CA LEU A 351 -25.93 -26.29 -30.59
C LEU A 351 -26.61 -27.02 -31.75
N SER A 352 -27.23 -26.26 -32.65
CA SER A 352 -27.95 -26.73 -33.83
C SER A 352 -27.94 -25.62 -34.88
N LYS A 353 -28.66 -25.83 -36.00
CA LYS A 353 -28.93 -24.76 -36.96
C LYS A 353 -29.50 -23.53 -36.25
N LEU A 354 -28.87 -22.39 -36.45
CA LEU A 354 -29.17 -21.13 -35.77
C LEU A 354 -29.19 -20.00 -36.78
N GLN A 355 -30.28 -19.23 -36.82
CA GLN A 355 -30.35 -17.97 -37.54
C GLN A 355 -30.46 -16.83 -36.54
N LEU A 356 -29.46 -15.95 -36.49
CA LEU A 356 -29.47 -14.76 -35.65
C LEU A 356 -29.81 -13.54 -36.49
N LYS A 357 -30.82 -12.77 -36.08
CA LYS A 357 -30.97 -11.38 -36.51
C LYS A 357 -30.69 -10.47 -35.34
N THR A 358 -29.87 -9.45 -35.54
CA THR A 358 -29.36 -8.60 -34.46
C THR A 358 -29.54 -7.12 -34.80
N SER A 359 -29.87 -6.30 -33.80
CA SER A 359 -29.89 -4.84 -33.88
C SER A 359 -29.34 -4.23 -32.59
N ALA A 360 -28.80 -3.03 -32.64
CA ALA A 360 -28.39 -2.27 -31.47
C ALA A 360 -29.23 -1.00 -31.31
N VAL A 361 -29.49 -0.61 -30.07
CA VAL A 361 -30.19 0.61 -29.72
C VAL A 361 -29.24 1.49 -28.90
N TYR A 362 -29.00 2.71 -29.36
CA TYR A 362 -28.15 3.69 -28.70
C TYR A 362 -29.01 4.85 -28.16
N HIS A 363 -28.89 5.12 -26.87
CA HIS A 363 -29.63 6.17 -26.17
C HIS A 363 -28.65 7.27 -25.71
N PRO A 364 -28.37 8.31 -26.52
CA PRO A 364 -27.51 9.41 -26.10
C PRO A 364 -28.16 10.22 -24.96
N ALA A 365 -27.34 10.76 -24.06
CA ALA A 365 -27.79 11.59 -22.94
C ALA A 365 -28.55 12.86 -23.38
N ALA A 366 -28.21 13.39 -24.56
CA ALA A 366 -28.95 14.42 -25.25
C ALA A 366 -29.10 14.01 -26.73
N GLY A 367 -30.30 13.65 -27.16
CA GLY A 367 -30.57 13.29 -28.55
C GLY A 367 -31.72 12.30 -28.73
N LYS A 368 -32.01 11.97 -30.00
CA LYS A 368 -32.98 10.93 -30.36
C LYS A 368 -32.34 9.55 -30.19
N THR A 369 -33.13 8.58 -29.76
CA THR A 369 -32.72 7.17 -29.75
C THR A 369 -32.42 6.73 -31.18
N GLU A 370 -31.27 6.10 -31.37
CA GLU A 370 -30.85 5.56 -32.66
C GLU A 370 -30.92 4.04 -32.64
N VAL A 371 -31.47 3.46 -33.70
CA VAL A 371 -31.56 2.01 -33.87
C VAL A 371 -30.72 1.62 -35.09
N SER A 372 -29.85 0.63 -34.90
CA SER A 372 -28.96 0.10 -35.92
C SER A 372 -29.71 -0.64 -37.03
N ASP A 373 -29.05 -0.86 -38.16
CA ASP A 373 -29.53 -1.80 -39.17
C ASP A 373 -29.57 -3.23 -38.62
N VAL A 374 -30.47 -4.06 -39.15
CA VAL A 374 -30.57 -5.48 -38.78
C VAL A 374 -29.47 -6.26 -39.51
N SER A 375 -28.59 -6.88 -38.74
CA SER A 375 -27.56 -7.80 -39.25
C SER A 375 -28.07 -9.24 -39.13
N THR A 376 -27.80 -10.08 -40.14
CA THR A 376 -28.25 -11.49 -40.14
C THR A 376 -27.06 -12.44 -40.22
N TYR A 377 -27.05 -13.42 -39.33
CA TYR A 377 -26.04 -14.48 -39.27
C TYR A 377 -26.69 -15.85 -39.30
N ARG A 378 -26.05 -16.80 -39.97
CA ARG A 378 -26.53 -18.19 -40.08
C ARG A 378 -25.42 -19.15 -39.72
N TYR A 379 -25.69 -20.03 -38.78
CA TYR A 379 -24.75 -21.02 -38.31
C TYR A 379 -25.35 -22.42 -38.41
N GLU A 380 -24.53 -23.38 -38.82
CA GLU A 380 -24.86 -24.80 -38.80
C GLU A 380 -23.71 -25.54 -38.13
N THR A 381 -24.02 -26.63 -37.41
CA THR A 381 -22.96 -27.42 -36.76
C THR A 381 -22.24 -28.28 -37.79
N ILE A 382 -20.91 -28.39 -37.67
CA ILE A 382 -20.14 -29.34 -38.47
C ILE A 382 -20.54 -30.77 -38.07
N GLY A 383 -21.09 -31.53 -39.02
CA GLY A 383 -21.62 -32.88 -38.78
C GLY A 383 -23.03 -32.91 -38.19
N THR A 384 -23.57 -34.11 -38.00
CA THR A 384 -24.87 -34.30 -37.37
C THR A 384 -24.80 -33.92 -35.88
N PRO A 385 -25.72 -33.09 -35.36
CA PRO A 385 -25.77 -32.78 -33.94
C PRO A 385 -25.81 -34.07 -33.11
N PRO A 386 -24.94 -34.22 -32.12
CA PRO A 386 -24.91 -35.39 -31.25
C PRO A 386 -26.23 -35.50 -30.47
N ALA A 387 -26.70 -36.73 -30.24
CA ALA A 387 -27.83 -36.96 -29.36
C ALA A 387 -27.53 -36.40 -27.95
N PRO A 388 -28.51 -35.81 -27.24
CA PRO A 388 -28.30 -35.32 -25.88
C PRO A 388 -27.82 -36.43 -24.95
N SER A 389 -26.87 -36.10 -24.07
CA SER A 389 -26.44 -36.99 -23.00
C SER A 389 -27.61 -37.33 -22.06
N VAL A 390 -27.60 -38.52 -21.45
CA VAL A 390 -28.51 -38.87 -20.34
C VAL A 390 -28.37 -37.82 -19.23
N GLY A 391 -29.49 -37.22 -18.82
CA GLY A 391 -29.51 -36.18 -17.79
C GLY A 391 -30.75 -35.29 -17.85
N LEU A 392 -30.77 -34.24 -17.02
CA LEU A 392 -31.90 -33.32 -16.85
C LEU A 392 -31.55 -31.90 -17.29
N TYR A 393 -32.51 -31.19 -17.88
CA TYR A 393 -32.49 -29.73 -18.04
C TYR A 393 -33.85 -29.18 -17.61
N ASP A 394 -33.85 -28.41 -16.53
CA ASP A 394 -35.04 -27.77 -15.99
C ASP A 394 -34.90 -26.25 -16.09
N SER A 395 -35.78 -25.64 -16.90
CA SER A 395 -35.93 -24.19 -17.07
C SER A 395 -37.18 -23.64 -16.36
N PHE A 396 -37.76 -24.42 -15.44
CA PHE A 396 -38.88 -24.03 -14.60
C PHE A 396 -40.16 -23.61 -15.34
N GLU A 397 -40.42 -24.19 -16.51
CA GLU A 397 -41.72 -24.00 -17.19
C GLU A 397 -42.89 -24.53 -16.32
N ASP A 398 -42.64 -25.61 -15.59
CA ASP A 398 -43.50 -26.16 -14.58
C ASP A 398 -42.66 -26.90 -13.51
N PHE A 399 -43.33 -27.59 -12.58
CA PHE A 399 -42.67 -28.34 -11.52
C PHE A 399 -42.60 -29.86 -11.76
N LYS A 400 -42.91 -30.35 -12.97
CA LYS A 400 -43.01 -31.80 -13.23
C LYS A 400 -41.67 -32.53 -13.08
N GLN A 401 -40.56 -31.82 -13.25
CA GLN A 401 -39.21 -32.37 -13.11
C GLN A 401 -38.72 -32.40 -11.65
N VAL A 402 -39.48 -31.82 -10.73
CA VAL A 402 -39.16 -31.74 -9.30
C VAL A 402 -40.01 -32.77 -8.54
N SER A 403 -39.34 -33.56 -7.68
CA SER A 403 -40.00 -34.59 -6.85
C SER A 403 -40.68 -34.02 -5.61
N ASP A 404 -40.09 -32.98 -5.00
CA ASP A 404 -40.66 -32.29 -3.84
C ASP A 404 -40.20 -30.83 -3.79
N ARG A 405 -41.00 -29.95 -3.18
CA ARG A 405 -40.70 -28.53 -3.04
C ARG A 405 -41.32 -27.90 -1.80
N THR A 406 -40.69 -26.86 -1.28
CA THR A 406 -41.17 -26.11 -0.11
C THR A 406 -40.89 -24.62 -0.28
N ASN A 407 -41.89 -23.78 0.02
CA ASN A 407 -41.76 -22.31 0.05
C ASN A 407 -41.21 -21.68 -1.24
N VAL A 408 -41.65 -22.20 -2.40
CA VAL A 408 -41.21 -21.69 -3.72
C VAL A 408 -42.36 -21.63 -4.73
N TYR A 409 -42.25 -20.72 -5.70
CA TYR A 409 -43.16 -20.56 -6.84
C TYR A 409 -42.38 -20.20 -8.12
N ILE A 410 -43.01 -20.33 -9.29
CA ILE A 410 -42.44 -19.89 -10.58
C ILE A 410 -42.85 -18.43 -10.81
N ALA A 411 -41.88 -17.53 -10.78
CA ALA A 411 -42.01 -16.12 -11.09
C ALA A 411 -41.90 -15.88 -12.60
N THR A 412 -42.81 -15.08 -13.14
CA THR A 412 -42.91 -14.76 -14.58
C THR A 412 -42.91 -13.26 -14.87
N ASP A 413 -42.86 -12.44 -13.83
CA ASP A 413 -42.90 -10.99 -13.90
C ASP A 413 -41.55 -10.39 -14.33
N HIS A 414 -41.59 -9.21 -14.95
CA HIS A 414 -40.39 -8.42 -15.31
C HIS A 414 -39.22 -9.19 -15.98
N PRO A 415 -39.46 -10.05 -16.99
CA PRO A 415 -38.42 -10.87 -17.61
C PRO A 415 -37.25 -10.06 -18.20
N ALA A 416 -37.48 -8.79 -18.55
CA ALA A 416 -36.44 -7.88 -19.04
C ALA A 416 -35.27 -7.66 -18.05
N TYR A 417 -35.46 -7.86 -16.74
CA TYR A 417 -34.36 -7.80 -15.75
C TYR A 417 -33.48 -9.05 -15.75
N PHE A 418 -33.94 -10.13 -16.40
CA PHE A 418 -33.35 -11.47 -16.36
C PHE A 418 -33.03 -11.96 -17.77
N ALA A 419 -32.61 -11.07 -18.66
CA ALA A 419 -32.33 -11.38 -20.07
C ALA A 419 -33.49 -12.08 -20.80
N ASP A 420 -34.70 -11.62 -20.49
CA ASP A 420 -35.95 -12.13 -21.03
C ASP A 420 -36.21 -13.61 -20.66
N ASP A 421 -35.55 -14.12 -19.60
CA ASP A 421 -35.92 -15.36 -18.93
C ASP A 421 -37.32 -15.19 -18.35
N THR A 422 -38.30 -15.95 -18.82
CA THR A 422 -39.70 -15.81 -18.46
C THR A 422 -40.13 -16.67 -17.28
N ASN A 423 -39.31 -17.64 -16.84
CA ASN A 423 -39.70 -18.60 -15.81
C ASN A 423 -38.56 -18.82 -14.82
N ARG A 424 -38.73 -18.37 -13.58
CA ARG A 424 -37.67 -18.43 -12.58
C ARG A 424 -38.24 -18.90 -11.24
N LEU A 425 -37.54 -19.77 -10.54
CA LEU A 425 -37.96 -20.19 -9.20
C LEU A 425 -37.61 -19.10 -8.17
N ALA A 426 -38.61 -18.61 -7.43
CA ALA A 426 -38.43 -17.66 -6.34
C ALA A 426 -39.08 -18.17 -5.05
N ARG A 427 -38.71 -17.59 -3.90
CA ARG A 427 -39.27 -17.99 -2.61
C ARG A 427 -40.59 -17.28 -2.36
N THR A 428 -41.55 -17.98 -1.77
CA THR A 428 -42.87 -17.42 -1.45
C THR A 428 -42.80 -16.47 -0.24
N SER A 429 -41.83 -16.66 0.65
CA SER A 429 -41.56 -15.81 1.82
C SER A 429 -40.05 -15.56 2.01
N THR A 430 -39.68 -14.78 3.02
CA THR A 430 -38.27 -14.55 3.41
C THR A 430 -37.62 -15.76 4.08
N GLU A 431 -38.41 -16.78 4.46
CA GLU A 431 -37.89 -18.06 4.94
C GLU A 431 -37.12 -18.79 3.83
N SER A 432 -36.35 -19.81 4.20
CA SER A 432 -35.64 -20.64 3.21
C SER A 432 -36.64 -21.39 2.33
N GLY A 433 -36.34 -21.52 1.04
CA GLY A 433 -37.12 -22.31 0.07
C GLY A 433 -36.30 -23.48 -0.45
N SER A 434 -36.93 -24.56 -0.91
CA SER A 434 -36.19 -25.68 -1.49
C SER A 434 -36.95 -26.45 -2.57
N VAL A 435 -36.17 -27.10 -3.44
CA VAL A 435 -36.63 -28.08 -4.43
C VAL A 435 -35.75 -29.32 -4.37
N ILE A 436 -36.35 -30.49 -4.63
CA ILE A 436 -35.68 -31.79 -4.63
C ILE A 436 -35.87 -32.45 -6.00
N TYR A 437 -34.76 -32.77 -6.65
CA TYR A 437 -34.74 -33.63 -7.83
C TYR A 437 -34.49 -35.08 -7.41
N GLN A 438 -35.20 -36.01 -8.04
CA GLN A 438 -35.00 -37.45 -7.90
C GLN A 438 -34.80 -38.03 -9.29
N THR A 439 -33.74 -38.83 -9.47
CA THR A 439 -33.38 -39.42 -10.77
C THR A 439 -33.26 -40.94 -10.69
N ASP A 440 -33.56 -41.61 -11.79
CA ASP A 440 -33.34 -43.05 -12.00
C ASP A 440 -31.91 -43.36 -12.50
N TYR A 441 -31.04 -42.35 -12.60
CA TYR A 441 -29.61 -42.43 -12.85
C TYR A 441 -28.78 -41.73 -11.75
N ASP A 442 -27.49 -42.06 -11.62
CA ASP A 442 -26.56 -41.39 -10.70
C ASP A 442 -26.32 -39.94 -11.18
N ILE A 443 -26.54 -38.95 -10.30
CA ILE A 443 -26.18 -37.55 -10.53
C ILE A 443 -24.68 -37.42 -10.26
N THR A 444 -23.92 -37.17 -11.32
CA THR A 444 -22.45 -37.09 -11.30
C THR A 444 -21.92 -35.67 -11.49
N SER A 445 -22.70 -34.81 -12.15
CA SER A 445 -22.39 -33.38 -12.31
C SER A 445 -23.65 -32.53 -12.26
N LEU A 446 -23.49 -31.27 -11.86
CA LEU A 446 -24.56 -30.27 -11.91
C LEU A 446 -24.05 -28.89 -12.31
N LEU A 447 -24.97 -28.11 -12.89
CA LEU A 447 -24.81 -26.68 -13.12
C LEU A 447 -26.15 -25.99 -12.88
N ILE A 448 -26.14 -24.94 -12.05
CA ILE A 448 -27.32 -24.19 -11.66
C ILE A 448 -27.08 -22.70 -11.89
N TYR A 449 -28.00 -22.03 -12.56
CA TYR A 449 -27.96 -20.59 -12.74
C TYR A 449 -28.95 -19.89 -11.80
N SER A 450 -28.54 -18.80 -11.17
CA SER A 450 -29.40 -17.98 -10.30
C SER A 450 -29.11 -16.50 -10.46
N TYR A 451 -30.15 -15.68 -10.44
CA TYR A 451 -30.03 -14.23 -10.41
C TYR A 451 -30.09 -13.72 -8.97
N PHE A 452 -29.16 -12.84 -8.63
CA PHE A 452 -29.05 -12.14 -7.35
C PHE A 452 -29.21 -10.64 -7.56
N PHE A 453 -29.86 -9.99 -6.62
CA PHE A 453 -29.99 -8.54 -6.62
C PHE A 453 -28.76 -7.92 -5.96
N THR A 454 -28.11 -6.97 -6.63
CA THR A 454 -26.82 -6.40 -6.20
C THR A 454 -26.97 -5.41 -5.05
N GLY A 455 -28.18 -4.92 -4.76
CA GLY A 455 -28.46 -3.98 -3.68
C GLY A 455 -28.74 -4.61 -2.31
N ILE A 456 -28.52 -5.91 -2.15
CA ILE A 456 -28.64 -6.65 -0.87
C ILE A 456 -27.47 -7.60 -0.70
N ASP A 457 -27.24 -8.09 0.52
CA ASP A 457 -26.17 -9.05 0.81
C ASP A 457 -26.36 -10.36 0.04
N LEU A 458 -25.25 -10.88 -0.50
CA LEU A 458 -25.24 -12.10 -1.29
C LEU A 458 -25.18 -13.34 -0.39
N GLU A 459 -26.30 -14.02 -0.22
CA GLU A 459 -26.40 -15.32 0.46
C GLU A 459 -26.46 -16.47 -0.56
N LYS A 460 -25.43 -17.32 -0.61
CA LYS A 460 -25.34 -18.42 -1.61
C LYS A 460 -26.41 -19.50 -1.36
N ASN A 461 -26.87 -20.13 -2.43
CA ASN A 461 -27.67 -21.35 -2.35
C ASN A 461 -26.86 -22.47 -1.70
N ARG A 462 -27.51 -23.32 -0.90
CA ARG A 462 -26.89 -24.55 -0.37
C ARG A 462 -27.38 -25.75 -1.16
N LEU A 463 -26.48 -26.68 -1.45
CA LEU A 463 -26.78 -27.88 -2.22
C LEU A 463 -26.52 -29.11 -1.37
N PHE A 464 -27.44 -30.07 -1.42
CA PHE A 464 -27.30 -31.31 -0.70
C PHE A 464 -27.55 -32.49 -1.61
N ALA A 465 -26.71 -33.52 -1.49
CA ALA A 465 -26.82 -34.78 -2.21
C ALA A 465 -27.24 -35.89 -1.26
N SER A 466 -28.02 -36.84 -1.78
CA SER A 466 -28.41 -38.05 -1.07
C SER A 466 -28.52 -39.23 -2.04
N ALA A 467 -28.19 -40.43 -1.56
CA ALA A 467 -28.37 -41.68 -2.29
C ALA A 467 -29.80 -42.24 -2.11
N ASP A 468 -30.43 -41.97 -0.96
CA ASP A 468 -31.69 -42.62 -0.54
C ASP A 468 -32.86 -41.65 -0.28
N GLY A 469 -32.61 -40.33 -0.35
CA GLY A 469 -33.60 -39.30 -0.10
C GLY A 469 -33.91 -39.06 1.38
N LYS A 470 -33.17 -39.70 2.30
CA LYS A 470 -33.32 -39.56 3.75
C LYS A 470 -32.15 -38.82 4.36
N GLU A 471 -30.93 -39.23 4.05
CA GLU A 471 -29.71 -38.60 4.55
C GLU A 471 -29.12 -37.65 3.51
N TYR A 472 -29.16 -36.35 3.80
CA TYR A 472 -28.63 -35.30 2.94
C TYR A 472 -27.27 -34.80 3.44
N LYS A 473 -26.26 -34.83 2.57
CA LYS A 473 -24.94 -34.26 2.83
C LYS A 473 -24.73 -33.03 1.96
N GLU A 474 -24.24 -31.95 2.55
CA GLU A 474 -23.94 -30.73 1.80
C GLU A 474 -22.80 -30.99 0.81
N VAL A 475 -22.96 -30.48 -0.42
CA VAL A 475 -21.99 -30.62 -1.50
C VAL A 475 -21.32 -29.27 -1.74
N PRO A 476 -19.98 -29.19 -1.70
CA PRO A 476 -19.28 -27.97 -2.05
C PRO A 476 -19.44 -27.69 -3.54
N VAL A 477 -19.79 -26.45 -3.89
CA VAL A 477 -19.94 -25.99 -5.28
C VAL A 477 -19.03 -24.80 -5.57
N SER A 478 -18.57 -24.71 -6.81
CA SER A 478 -17.99 -23.47 -7.32
C SER A 478 -19.10 -22.44 -7.54
N PHE A 479 -18.92 -21.23 -7.02
CA PHE A 479 -19.88 -20.13 -7.14
C PHE A 479 -19.21 -18.88 -7.72
N TYR A 480 -19.68 -18.39 -8.86
CA TYR A 480 -19.08 -17.24 -9.55
C TYR A 480 -20.07 -16.53 -10.47
N PRO A 481 -19.89 -15.22 -10.72
CA PRO A 481 -20.77 -14.46 -11.61
C PRO A 481 -20.59 -14.89 -13.07
N VAL A 482 -21.66 -14.83 -13.83
CA VAL A 482 -21.72 -15.18 -15.26
C VAL A 482 -22.57 -14.17 -16.02
N GLY A 483 -22.20 -13.88 -17.26
CA GLY A 483 -22.86 -12.85 -18.07
C GLY A 483 -22.65 -11.42 -17.53
N TYR A 484 -23.27 -10.45 -18.20
CA TYR A 484 -23.26 -9.04 -17.79
C TYR A 484 -24.45 -8.73 -16.87
N PRO A 485 -24.29 -7.86 -15.86
CA PRO A 485 -25.39 -7.44 -15.01
C PRO A 485 -26.43 -6.67 -15.83
N THR A 486 -27.70 -6.82 -15.47
CA THR A 486 -28.83 -6.09 -16.07
C THR A 486 -29.54 -5.29 -14.98
N GLY A 487 -29.36 -3.97 -14.99
CA GLY A 487 -29.79 -3.12 -13.88
C GLY A 487 -29.11 -3.56 -12.57
N ASN A 488 -29.90 -3.80 -11.54
CA ASN A 488 -29.42 -4.25 -10.23
C ASN A 488 -29.41 -5.79 -10.08
N TRP A 489 -29.34 -6.54 -11.18
CA TRP A 489 -29.36 -8.00 -11.17
C TRP A 489 -28.09 -8.57 -11.81
N GLN A 490 -27.47 -9.55 -11.13
CA GLN A 490 -26.32 -10.29 -11.61
C GLN A 490 -26.62 -11.79 -11.58
N GLN A 491 -26.34 -12.49 -12.68
CA GLN A 491 -26.45 -13.95 -12.72
C GLN A 491 -25.18 -14.60 -12.16
N TYR A 492 -25.35 -15.70 -11.45
CA TYR A 492 -24.29 -16.54 -10.89
C TYR A 492 -24.50 -18.00 -11.29
N ALA A 493 -23.41 -18.74 -11.44
CA ALA A 493 -23.39 -20.19 -11.62
C ALA A 493 -22.97 -20.89 -10.31
N ASN A 494 -23.70 -21.94 -9.93
CA ASN A 494 -23.28 -22.95 -8.95
C ASN A 494 -22.94 -24.23 -9.72
N GLU A 495 -21.71 -24.71 -9.61
CA GLU A 495 -21.22 -25.85 -10.39
C GLU A 495 -20.53 -26.90 -9.51
N ALA A 496 -20.84 -28.17 -9.75
CA ALA A 496 -20.03 -29.30 -9.28
C ALA A 496 -19.81 -30.30 -10.43
N SER A 497 -18.54 -30.63 -10.65
CA SER A 497 -18.10 -31.58 -11.69
C SER A 497 -17.97 -33.01 -11.18
N SER A 498 -18.21 -33.21 -9.89
CA SER A 498 -18.24 -34.51 -9.20
C SER A 498 -19.17 -34.40 -7.98
N LEU A 499 -19.99 -35.42 -7.75
CA LEU A 499 -20.82 -35.57 -6.56
C LEU A 499 -20.45 -36.86 -5.82
N PRO A 500 -20.88 -37.02 -4.54
CA PRO A 500 -20.73 -38.29 -3.83
C PRO A 500 -21.27 -39.47 -4.68
N PRO A 501 -20.61 -40.65 -4.64
CA PRO A 501 -21.07 -41.82 -5.38
C PRO A 501 -22.53 -42.16 -5.08
N HIS A 502 -23.25 -42.67 -6.09
CA HIS A 502 -24.66 -43.08 -5.98
C HIS A 502 -25.65 -41.96 -5.60
N THR A 503 -25.31 -40.69 -5.82
CA THR A 503 -26.26 -39.60 -5.61
C THR A 503 -27.47 -39.76 -6.53
N ARG A 504 -28.67 -39.89 -5.96
CA ARG A 504 -29.97 -40.00 -6.69
C ARG A 504 -30.93 -38.87 -6.37
N PHE A 505 -30.66 -38.13 -5.31
CA PHE A 505 -31.44 -37.00 -4.87
C PHE A 505 -30.55 -35.77 -4.76
N LEU A 506 -30.99 -34.66 -5.36
CA LEU A 506 -30.37 -33.35 -5.21
C LEU A 506 -31.38 -32.39 -4.60
N LYS A 507 -31.06 -31.84 -3.42
CA LYS A 507 -31.81 -30.75 -2.80
C LYS A 507 -31.09 -29.43 -3.01
N ILE A 508 -31.80 -28.44 -3.54
CA ILE A 508 -31.33 -27.06 -3.67
C ILE A 508 -32.09 -26.22 -2.65
N GLU A 509 -31.38 -25.55 -1.76
CA GLU A 509 -31.93 -24.63 -0.76
C GLU A 509 -31.59 -23.18 -1.11
N LEU A 510 -32.62 -22.36 -1.32
CA LEU A 510 -32.54 -20.92 -1.58
C LEU A 510 -32.61 -20.16 -0.26
N ARG A 511 -31.65 -19.25 -0.02
CA ARG A 511 -31.51 -18.43 1.20
C ARG A 511 -31.49 -16.94 0.90
N GLY A 512 -31.68 -16.11 1.93
CA GLY A 512 -31.67 -14.64 1.82
C GLY A 512 -32.63 -14.00 2.82
N ALA A 513 -32.13 -13.32 3.85
CA ALA A 513 -33.00 -12.74 4.88
C ALA A 513 -33.77 -11.48 4.42
N ALA A 514 -33.28 -10.77 3.40
CA ALA A 514 -33.77 -9.42 3.09
C ALA A 514 -35.07 -9.37 2.27
N LYS A 515 -35.23 -10.24 1.26
CA LYS A 515 -36.34 -10.21 0.28
C LYS A 515 -36.66 -11.60 -0.27
N SER A 516 -37.93 -12.00 -0.30
CA SER A 516 -38.37 -13.31 -0.82
C SER A 516 -38.12 -13.50 -2.31
N TRP A 517 -38.17 -12.41 -3.09
CA TRP A 517 -37.99 -12.42 -4.53
C TRP A 517 -36.51 -12.53 -4.99
N SER A 518 -35.54 -12.64 -4.08
CA SER A 518 -34.12 -12.87 -4.40
C SER A 518 -33.54 -13.93 -3.44
N PRO A 519 -32.71 -14.89 -3.90
CA PRO A 519 -32.33 -15.15 -5.29
C PRO A 519 -33.48 -15.74 -6.13
N GLN A 520 -33.34 -15.66 -7.45
CA GLN A 520 -34.23 -16.34 -8.40
C GLN A 520 -33.46 -17.40 -9.20
N LEU A 521 -33.85 -18.67 -9.09
CA LEU A 521 -33.24 -19.78 -9.83
C LEU A 521 -33.71 -19.72 -11.29
N SER A 522 -32.79 -19.73 -12.23
CA SER A 522 -33.07 -19.63 -13.66
C SER A 522 -33.10 -21.00 -14.35
N SER A 523 -32.12 -21.87 -14.06
CA SER A 523 -32.11 -23.23 -14.62
C SER A 523 -31.26 -24.21 -13.82
N VAL A 524 -31.55 -25.50 -13.98
CA VAL A 524 -30.83 -26.63 -13.38
C VAL A 524 -30.47 -27.66 -14.45
N LEU A 525 -29.19 -28.03 -14.50
CA LEU A 525 -28.65 -29.08 -15.36
C LEU A 525 -28.09 -30.19 -14.50
N LEU A 526 -28.49 -31.44 -14.76
CA LEU A 526 -27.92 -32.64 -14.12
C LEU A 526 -27.30 -33.54 -15.18
N ASN A 527 -26.04 -33.92 -15.05
CA ASN A 527 -25.25 -34.73 -16.01
C ASN A 527 -25.10 -34.17 -17.44
N ARG A 528 -25.79 -33.07 -17.76
CA ARG A 528 -25.82 -32.45 -19.09
C ARG A 528 -24.82 -31.32 -19.28
N ASN A 529 -24.14 -30.84 -18.24
CA ASN A 529 -23.15 -29.77 -18.35
C ASN A 529 -21.76 -30.30 -18.72
N THR A 530 -21.03 -29.50 -19.49
CA THR A 530 -19.56 -29.60 -19.57
C THR A 530 -18.96 -28.83 -18.40
N ALA A 531 -18.01 -29.44 -17.70
CA ALA A 531 -17.31 -28.79 -16.59
C ALA A 531 -16.53 -27.55 -17.06
N SER A 532 -16.64 -26.44 -16.33
CA SER A 532 -15.88 -25.22 -16.61
C SER A 532 -14.38 -25.44 -16.65
N VAL A 533 -13.72 -24.58 -17.42
CA VAL A 533 -12.27 -24.60 -17.60
C VAL A 533 -11.59 -24.18 -16.31
N ALA A 534 -10.71 -25.03 -15.78
CA ALA A 534 -9.75 -24.72 -14.73
C ALA A 534 -8.43 -24.24 -15.34
N ILE A 535 -7.69 -23.44 -14.58
CA ILE A 535 -6.40 -22.87 -14.99
C ILE A 535 -5.30 -23.32 -14.03
N LYS A 536 -4.16 -23.69 -14.58
CA LYS A 536 -2.89 -23.85 -13.87
C LYS A 536 -1.87 -22.94 -14.53
N SER A 537 -1.07 -22.22 -13.76
CA SER A 537 -0.07 -21.32 -14.31
C SER A 537 1.29 -21.53 -13.67
N THR A 538 2.33 -21.52 -14.50
CA THR A 538 3.73 -21.65 -14.08
C THR A 538 4.48 -20.43 -14.59
N ARG A 539 5.17 -19.73 -13.69
CA ARG A 539 5.92 -18.52 -14.03
C ARG A 539 7.32 -18.87 -14.54
N SER A 540 7.78 -18.12 -15.53
CA SER A 540 9.16 -18.12 -16.03
C SER A 540 9.64 -16.67 -16.23
N ALA A 541 10.93 -16.44 -16.46
CA ALA A 541 11.48 -15.10 -16.61
C ALA A 541 10.76 -14.29 -17.70
N GLY A 542 9.95 -13.30 -17.29
CA GLY A 542 9.20 -12.41 -18.18
C GLY A 542 7.96 -13.01 -18.86
N SER A 543 7.48 -14.19 -18.44
CA SER A 543 6.22 -14.73 -18.98
C SER A 543 5.52 -15.72 -18.04
N LEU A 544 4.22 -15.87 -18.23
CA LEU A 544 3.38 -16.83 -17.52
C LEU A 544 2.95 -17.93 -18.49
N GLN A 545 3.36 -19.17 -18.25
CA GLN A 545 2.79 -20.33 -18.93
C GLN A 545 1.46 -20.68 -18.28
N VAL A 546 0.44 -20.91 -19.09
CA VAL A 546 -0.93 -21.13 -18.66
C VAL A 546 -1.48 -22.38 -19.31
N GLU A 547 -1.81 -23.37 -18.48
CA GLU A 547 -2.45 -24.61 -18.86
C GLU A 547 -3.95 -24.52 -18.56
N LEU A 548 -4.78 -24.81 -19.57
CA LEU A 548 -6.22 -24.89 -19.43
C LEU A 548 -6.66 -26.36 -19.41
N SER A 549 -7.56 -26.70 -18.50
CA SER A 549 -8.09 -28.06 -18.35
C SER A 549 -9.58 -28.06 -18.03
N SER A 550 -10.28 -29.17 -18.28
CA SER A 550 -11.66 -29.37 -17.86
C SER A 550 -11.79 -30.77 -17.27
N ALA A 551 -12.58 -30.90 -16.21
CA ALA A 551 -12.89 -32.20 -15.60
C ALA A 551 -13.73 -33.09 -16.52
N SER A 552 -14.37 -32.53 -17.56
CA SER A 552 -15.08 -33.32 -18.57
C SER A 552 -14.10 -33.94 -19.56
N GLN A 553 -13.87 -35.24 -19.43
CA GLN A 553 -12.91 -35.98 -20.26
C GLN A 553 -13.20 -35.83 -21.77
N GLY A 554 -12.17 -35.42 -22.51
CA GLY A 554 -12.25 -35.20 -23.96
C GLY A 554 -13.15 -34.03 -24.37
N ALA A 555 -13.36 -33.05 -23.49
CA ALA A 555 -13.95 -31.77 -23.87
C ALA A 555 -12.94 -30.92 -24.65
N ARG A 556 -13.40 -30.22 -25.69
CA ARG A 556 -12.65 -29.20 -26.41
C ARG A 556 -12.67 -27.91 -25.59
N ILE A 557 -11.51 -27.29 -25.40
CA ILE A 557 -11.39 -26.03 -24.65
C ILE A 557 -11.21 -24.89 -25.63
N TYR A 558 -11.85 -23.75 -25.32
CA TYR A 558 -11.74 -22.54 -26.10
C TYR A 558 -11.42 -21.36 -25.19
N TYR A 559 -10.65 -20.41 -25.69
CA TYR A 559 -10.28 -19.20 -24.97
C TYR A 559 -10.31 -17.97 -25.88
N ARG A 560 -10.43 -16.80 -25.26
CA ARG A 560 -10.15 -15.51 -25.89
C ARG A 560 -9.39 -14.64 -24.91
N LYS A 561 -8.49 -13.81 -25.44
CA LYS A 561 -7.64 -12.91 -24.68
C LYS A 561 -8.08 -11.46 -24.90
N ASP A 562 -8.07 -10.65 -23.84
CA ASP A 562 -8.24 -9.19 -23.86
C ASP A 562 -9.44 -8.70 -24.68
N ASN A 563 -10.60 -9.32 -24.44
CA ASN A 563 -11.88 -9.03 -25.12
C ASN A 563 -11.88 -9.25 -26.64
N ALA A 564 -10.98 -10.08 -27.17
CA ALA A 564 -11.04 -10.51 -28.56
C ALA A 564 -12.47 -10.99 -28.93
N LEU A 565 -12.93 -10.65 -30.13
CA LEU A 565 -14.32 -10.95 -30.55
C LEU A 565 -14.57 -12.44 -30.77
N ALA A 566 -13.54 -13.23 -31.04
CA ALA A 566 -13.65 -14.65 -31.34
C ALA A 566 -12.94 -15.50 -30.29
N PHE A 567 -13.54 -16.63 -29.95
CA PHE A 567 -12.88 -17.70 -29.21
C PHE A 567 -12.03 -18.55 -30.16
N GLN A 568 -10.85 -18.94 -29.68
CA GLN A 568 -9.91 -19.82 -30.37
C GLN A 568 -9.80 -21.15 -29.64
N PRO A 569 -9.58 -22.28 -30.35
CA PRO A 569 -9.37 -23.57 -29.71
C PRO A 569 -8.05 -23.57 -28.91
N TYR A 570 -8.06 -24.19 -27.75
CA TYR A 570 -6.87 -24.44 -26.93
C TYR A 570 -6.29 -25.82 -27.29
N SER A 571 -5.06 -25.84 -27.79
CA SER A 571 -4.34 -27.06 -28.15
C SER A 571 -3.00 -27.23 -27.42
N GLU A 572 -2.43 -26.14 -26.89
CA GLU A 572 -1.13 -26.12 -26.21
C GLU A 572 -1.11 -25.03 -25.13
N PRO A 573 -0.24 -25.15 -24.10
CA PRO A 573 -0.12 -24.16 -23.04
C PRO A 573 0.12 -22.74 -23.58
N LEU A 574 -0.60 -21.77 -23.04
CA LEU A 574 -0.51 -20.38 -23.46
C LEU A 574 0.70 -19.71 -22.80
N LYS A 575 1.48 -18.97 -23.58
CA LYS A 575 2.52 -18.08 -23.04
C LYS A 575 2.00 -16.65 -23.00
N LEU A 576 1.76 -16.13 -21.80
CA LEU A 576 1.30 -14.76 -21.59
C LEU A 576 2.45 -13.84 -21.19
N THR A 577 2.48 -12.67 -21.80
CA THR A 577 3.31 -11.52 -21.39
C THR A 577 2.40 -10.35 -21.03
N GLY A 578 2.83 -9.53 -20.07
CA GLY A 578 2.04 -8.41 -19.55
C GLY A 578 0.79 -8.87 -18.78
N TYR A 579 -0.11 -7.93 -18.51
CA TYR A 579 -1.40 -8.23 -17.91
C TYR A 579 -2.42 -8.64 -18.98
N SER A 580 -3.12 -9.76 -18.75
CA SER A 580 -4.08 -10.33 -19.70
C SER A 580 -5.35 -10.79 -18.99
N VAL A 581 -6.47 -10.62 -19.67
CA VAL A 581 -7.76 -11.22 -19.27
C VAL A 581 -8.06 -12.38 -20.19
N LEU A 582 -8.17 -13.58 -19.64
CA LEU A 582 -8.62 -14.76 -20.37
C LEU A 582 -10.10 -15.03 -20.05
N GLU A 583 -10.91 -15.18 -21.08
CA GLU A 583 -12.23 -15.79 -20.97
C GLU A 583 -12.20 -17.16 -21.64
N THR A 584 -12.75 -18.16 -20.97
CA THR A 584 -12.60 -19.57 -21.35
C THR A 584 -13.91 -20.32 -21.20
N TYR A 585 -14.12 -21.34 -22.04
CA TYR A 585 -15.19 -22.31 -21.88
C TYR A 585 -14.77 -23.66 -22.48
N ALA A 586 -15.45 -24.72 -22.05
CA ALA A 586 -15.25 -26.08 -22.51
C ALA A 586 -16.53 -26.61 -23.17
N VAL A 587 -16.35 -27.48 -24.17
CA VAL A 587 -17.43 -28.12 -24.92
C VAL A 587 -17.22 -29.61 -25.02
N LYS A 588 -18.23 -30.38 -24.64
CA LYS A 588 -18.34 -31.80 -24.98
C LYS A 588 -19.56 -32.01 -25.87
N ASP A 589 -19.37 -32.70 -26.98
CA ASP A 589 -20.47 -33.04 -27.90
C ASP A 589 -21.60 -33.78 -27.16
N GLY A 590 -22.84 -33.31 -27.33
CA GLY A 590 -24.04 -33.87 -26.68
C GLY A 590 -24.30 -33.31 -25.27
N LYS A 591 -23.47 -32.38 -24.79
CA LYS A 591 -23.63 -31.65 -23.53
C LYS A 591 -23.72 -30.15 -23.76
N GLU A 592 -24.31 -29.45 -22.79
CA GLU A 592 -24.28 -28.01 -22.73
C GLU A 592 -22.84 -27.50 -22.54
N PRO A 593 -22.40 -26.49 -23.31
CA PRO A 593 -21.12 -25.82 -23.07
C PRO A 593 -21.02 -25.29 -21.64
N SER A 594 -19.83 -25.31 -21.08
CA SER A 594 -19.60 -24.78 -19.73
C SER A 594 -19.91 -23.29 -19.65
N PRO A 595 -20.22 -22.77 -18.45
CA PRO A 595 -20.18 -21.33 -18.21
C PRO A 595 -18.84 -20.72 -18.63
N LEU A 596 -18.88 -19.46 -19.04
CA LEU A 596 -17.66 -18.70 -19.30
C LEU A 596 -16.95 -18.40 -17.98
N ARG A 597 -15.66 -18.71 -17.93
CA ARG A 597 -14.77 -18.37 -16.82
C ARG A 597 -13.85 -17.24 -17.23
N LYS A 598 -13.75 -16.21 -16.38
CA LYS A 598 -12.87 -15.06 -16.57
C LYS A 598 -11.70 -15.11 -15.59
N TYR A 599 -10.48 -15.04 -16.11
CA TYR A 599 -9.24 -15.06 -15.34
C TYR A 599 -8.43 -13.81 -15.63
N LYS A 600 -8.03 -13.09 -14.58
CA LYS A 600 -7.07 -11.97 -14.66
C LYS A 600 -5.68 -12.54 -14.34
N LEU A 601 -4.77 -12.46 -15.29
CA LEU A 601 -3.46 -13.10 -15.21
C LEU A 601 -2.38 -12.09 -15.52
N ASN A 602 -1.35 -12.05 -14.69
CA ASN A 602 -0.24 -11.14 -14.88
C ASN A 602 1.03 -11.91 -15.26
N GLY A 603 1.36 -11.91 -16.55
CA GLY A 603 2.64 -12.39 -17.08
C GLY A 603 3.66 -11.28 -17.30
N SER A 604 3.47 -10.09 -16.69
CA SER A 604 4.39 -8.97 -16.83
C SER A 604 5.76 -9.24 -16.22
N SER A 605 6.80 -8.65 -16.80
CA SER A 605 8.12 -8.49 -16.18
C SER A 605 8.13 -7.46 -15.04
N ASP A 606 7.09 -6.64 -14.96
CA ASP A 606 7.01 -5.50 -14.04
C ASP A 606 6.49 -5.87 -12.65
N ILE A 607 6.29 -7.16 -12.39
CA ILE A 607 5.83 -7.66 -11.10
C ILE A 607 6.92 -7.41 -10.05
N LEU A 608 6.53 -6.65 -9.03
CA LEU A 608 7.38 -6.33 -7.89
C LEU A 608 6.94 -7.09 -6.63
N VAL A 609 5.67 -7.49 -6.56
CA VAL A 609 5.04 -8.09 -5.38
C VAL A 609 4.38 -9.42 -5.74
N ASP A 610 4.67 -10.46 -4.95
CA ASP A 610 4.08 -11.78 -5.13
C ASP A 610 2.63 -11.88 -4.62
N SER A 611 2.00 -13.04 -4.80
CA SER A 611 0.61 -13.28 -4.38
C SER A 611 0.35 -13.19 -2.85
N PHE A 612 1.41 -13.15 -2.04
CA PHE A 612 1.38 -13.01 -0.58
C PHE A 612 1.76 -11.60 -0.10
N GLY A 613 2.02 -10.67 -1.02
CA GLY A 613 2.39 -9.29 -0.65
C GLY A 613 3.86 -9.10 -0.32
N GLN A 614 4.73 -10.07 -0.66
CA GLN A 614 6.16 -9.97 -0.42
C GLN A 614 6.88 -9.48 -1.68
N MET A 615 7.99 -8.76 -1.51
CA MET A 615 8.79 -8.30 -2.64
C MET A 615 9.38 -9.49 -3.41
N VAL A 616 9.18 -9.54 -4.72
CA VAL A 616 9.73 -10.61 -5.58
C VAL A 616 11.25 -10.62 -5.54
N SER A 617 11.87 -9.44 -5.50
CA SER A 617 13.33 -9.28 -5.41
C SER A 617 13.95 -9.76 -4.10
N ALA A 618 13.14 -9.94 -3.04
CA ALA A 618 13.63 -10.35 -1.73
C ALA A 618 13.81 -11.86 -1.64
N ASN A 619 14.91 -12.30 -1.03
CA ASN A 619 15.16 -13.70 -0.71
C ASN A 619 15.57 -13.80 0.76
N PHE A 620 14.67 -14.28 1.60
CA PHE A 620 14.88 -14.41 3.04
C PHE A 620 14.28 -15.74 3.54
N PRO A 621 14.82 -16.33 4.63
CA PRO A 621 14.43 -17.67 5.07
C PRO A 621 12.94 -17.83 5.39
N GLU A 622 12.30 -16.80 5.93
CA GLU A 622 10.88 -16.83 6.29
C GLU A 622 9.93 -16.41 5.16
N LYS A 623 10.38 -16.36 3.90
CA LYS A 623 9.52 -15.98 2.77
C LYS A 623 8.51 -17.09 2.48
N VAL A 624 7.21 -16.75 2.48
CA VAL A 624 6.14 -17.69 2.13
C VAL A 624 6.18 -17.98 0.65
N THR A 625 6.19 -19.25 0.26
CA THR A 625 6.18 -19.66 -1.15
C THR A 625 4.88 -20.37 -1.55
N ASP A 626 4.13 -20.90 -0.59
CA ASP A 626 2.84 -21.53 -0.82
C ASP A 626 1.82 -21.26 0.31
N GLU A 627 0.53 -21.49 0.03
CA GLU A 627 -0.54 -21.27 1.01
C GLU A 627 -0.57 -22.34 2.13
N GLN A 628 0.00 -23.54 1.89
CA GLN A 628 0.06 -24.59 2.92
C GLN A 628 0.99 -24.20 4.05
N GLU A 629 2.07 -23.46 3.77
CA GLU A 629 2.92 -22.84 4.76
C GLU A 629 2.14 -21.94 5.71
N LEU A 630 1.22 -21.09 5.21
CA LEU A 630 0.40 -20.23 6.06
C LEU A 630 -0.51 -21.04 6.99
N LYS A 631 -1.05 -22.17 6.53
CA LYS A 631 -1.86 -23.07 7.38
C LYS A 631 -1.00 -23.77 8.43
N ALA A 632 0.21 -24.18 8.07
CA ALA A 632 1.18 -24.75 9.01
C ALA A 632 1.66 -23.71 10.05
N ASP A 633 1.77 -22.45 9.65
CA ASP A 633 2.14 -21.34 10.54
C ASP A 633 1.14 -21.19 11.70
N ALA A 634 -0.15 -21.45 11.50
CA ALA A 634 -1.13 -21.37 12.59
C ALA A 634 -0.80 -22.29 13.77
N LEU A 635 -0.35 -23.52 13.50
CA LEU A 635 0.08 -24.48 14.53
C LEU A 635 1.44 -24.11 15.14
N SER A 636 2.36 -23.66 14.29
CA SER A 636 3.70 -23.21 14.69
C SER A 636 3.64 -21.99 15.63
N ASP A 637 2.76 -21.04 15.32
CA ASP A 637 2.52 -19.84 16.11
C ASP A 637 1.91 -20.16 17.46
N ALA A 638 0.88 -21.03 17.51
CA ALA A 638 0.32 -21.47 18.78
C ALA A 638 1.42 -22.03 19.71
N SER A 639 2.26 -22.92 19.18
CA SER A 639 3.40 -23.49 19.92
C SER A 639 4.42 -22.44 20.36
N TYR A 640 4.78 -21.50 19.46
CA TYR A 640 5.71 -20.41 19.76
C TYR A 640 5.19 -19.51 20.88
N TYR A 641 3.95 -19.03 20.75
CA TYR A 641 3.36 -18.13 21.73
C TYR A 641 3.07 -18.83 23.07
N ASP A 642 2.67 -20.10 23.09
CA ASP A 642 2.44 -20.85 24.34
C ASP A 642 3.74 -21.11 25.10
N GLY A 643 4.88 -21.18 24.39
CA GLY A 643 6.21 -21.24 24.99
C GLY A 643 6.68 -19.94 25.64
N LEU A 644 6.05 -18.80 25.34
CA LEU A 644 6.43 -17.49 25.88
C LEU A 644 5.60 -17.12 27.12
N LYS A 645 6.29 -16.62 28.15
CA LYS A 645 5.66 -16.09 29.37
C LYS A 645 5.92 -14.58 29.47
N PRO A 646 4.89 -13.74 29.66
CA PRO A 646 5.08 -12.33 29.98
C PRO A 646 5.94 -12.14 31.24
N PRO A 647 6.57 -10.96 31.44
CA PRO A 647 7.32 -10.67 32.65
C PRO A 647 6.45 -10.83 33.92
N ALA A 648 6.90 -11.62 34.89
CA ALA A 648 6.09 -12.07 36.02
C ALA A 648 5.98 -11.05 37.17
N ASN A 649 6.83 -10.02 37.19
CA ASN A 649 6.96 -9.03 38.26
C ASN A 649 6.26 -7.70 37.93
N LEU A 650 5.23 -7.74 37.07
CA LEU A 650 4.48 -6.56 36.67
C LEU A 650 3.15 -6.46 37.43
N ASP A 651 2.75 -5.26 37.82
CA ASP A 651 1.40 -4.98 38.28
C ASP A 651 0.39 -5.02 37.10
N ARG A 652 -0.90 -4.87 37.38
CA ARG A 652 -1.95 -4.92 36.34
C ARG A 652 -1.85 -3.78 35.30
N TYR A 653 -1.04 -2.76 35.57
CA TYR A 653 -0.77 -1.63 34.69
C TYR A 653 0.62 -1.76 34.02
N GLY A 654 1.30 -2.91 34.12
CA GLY A 654 2.59 -3.13 33.50
C GLY A 654 3.78 -2.46 34.20
N GLY A 655 3.57 -1.91 35.40
CA GLY A 655 4.62 -1.32 36.26
C GLY A 655 5.34 -2.37 37.11
N LEU A 656 6.51 -2.05 37.64
CA LEU A 656 7.28 -2.96 38.49
C LEU A 656 6.55 -3.21 39.83
N ALA A 657 5.94 -4.37 40.01
CA ALA A 657 5.18 -4.69 41.21
C ALA A 657 6.01 -4.55 42.49
N GLY A 658 5.43 -3.96 43.54
CA GLY A 658 6.06 -3.78 44.86
C GLY A 658 7.06 -2.62 44.95
N SER A 659 7.41 -2.02 43.81
CA SER A 659 8.33 -0.86 43.75
C SER A 659 7.79 0.37 44.48
N SER A 660 6.46 0.53 44.56
CA SER A 660 5.79 1.58 45.33
C SER A 660 6.23 1.58 46.80
N ALA A 661 6.12 0.41 47.46
CA ALA A 661 6.55 0.22 48.84
C ALA A 661 8.08 0.28 49.00
N LYS A 662 8.83 -0.32 48.06
CA LYS A 662 10.31 -0.33 48.09
C LYS A 662 10.92 1.08 48.05
N TYR A 663 10.31 1.98 47.29
CA TYR A 663 10.87 3.30 47.00
C TYR A 663 10.08 4.48 47.60
N GLY A 664 9.02 4.20 48.36
CA GLY A 664 8.18 5.23 48.98
C GLY A 664 7.40 6.09 47.96
N LEU A 665 7.10 5.54 46.78
CA LEU A 665 6.31 6.21 45.75
C LEU A 665 4.82 6.12 46.10
N LYS A 666 4.04 7.14 45.74
CA LYS A 666 2.61 7.22 46.11
C LYS A 666 1.70 6.91 44.92
N GLY A 667 0.77 5.96 45.10
CA GLY A 667 -0.37 5.79 44.20
C GLY A 667 -1.27 7.03 44.21
N THR A 668 -1.75 7.45 43.03
CA THR A 668 -2.66 8.61 42.87
C THR A 668 -3.97 8.20 42.19
N GLY A 669 -4.13 6.91 41.85
CA GLY A 669 -5.24 6.44 41.02
C GLY A 669 -5.01 6.60 39.51
N PHE A 670 -3.96 7.30 39.10
CA PHE A 670 -3.61 7.56 37.70
C PHE A 670 -2.09 7.42 37.47
N PHE A 671 -1.70 7.30 36.20
CA PHE A 671 -0.31 7.46 35.82
C PHE A 671 0.17 8.86 36.19
N ALA A 672 1.37 8.99 36.77
CA ALA A 672 1.92 10.29 37.09
C ALA A 672 3.46 10.29 37.08
N ILE A 673 4.06 11.47 37.14
CA ILE A 673 5.50 11.64 37.30
C ILE A 673 5.84 11.86 38.78
N GLN A 674 6.81 11.12 39.31
CA GLN A 674 7.36 11.33 40.66
C GLN A 674 8.89 11.35 40.65
N GLN A 675 9.45 11.99 41.68
CA GLN A 675 10.89 11.97 41.94
C GLN A 675 11.26 10.66 42.64
N LEU A 676 12.30 10.00 42.16
CA LEU A 676 12.93 8.85 42.81
C LEU A 676 14.44 9.11 42.92
N GLY A 677 14.93 9.53 44.09
CA GLY A 677 16.33 9.96 44.21
C GLY A 677 16.66 11.07 43.21
N GLY A 678 17.71 10.90 42.40
CA GLY A 678 18.16 11.87 41.38
C GLY A 678 17.36 11.88 40.06
N ARG A 679 16.30 11.09 39.92
CA ARG A 679 15.58 10.90 38.63
C ARG A 679 14.08 11.15 38.70
N LYS A 680 13.51 11.47 37.54
CA LYS A 680 12.06 11.47 37.31
C LYS A 680 11.65 10.11 36.76
N VAL A 681 10.64 9.50 37.37
CA VAL A 681 10.05 8.25 36.90
C VAL A 681 8.56 8.44 36.65
N MET A 682 8.03 7.77 35.63
CA MET A 682 6.60 7.57 35.52
C MET A 682 6.21 6.44 36.49
N LYS A 683 5.01 6.52 37.03
CA LYS A 683 4.47 5.52 37.95
C LYS A 683 3.03 5.17 37.61
N THR A 684 2.63 3.94 37.88
CA THR A 684 1.27 3.43 37.64
C THR A 684 0.26 4.06 38.61
N PRO A 685 -1.05 3.88 38.38
CA PRO A 685 -2.09 4.22 39.34
C PRO A 685 -1.82 3.77 40.78
N GLU A 686 -1.18 2.61 40.95
CA GLU A 686 -0.83 1.99 42.24
C GLU A 686 0.48 2.50 42.85
N GLY A 687 1.20 3.38 42.15
CA GLY A 687 2.44 3.97 42.64
C GLY A 687 3.71 3.22 42.23
N ASN A 688 3.59 2.14 41.46
CA ASN A 688 4.76 1.37 41.03
C ASN A 688 5.49 2.08 39.89
N VAL A 689 6.82 1.99 39.85
CA VAL A 689 7.63 2.50 38.74
C VAL A 689 7.14 1.92 37.42
N PHE A 690 6.97 2.77 36.43
CA PHE A 690 6.51 2.42 35.09
C PHE A 690 7.46 3.01 34.04
N PHE A 691 7.93 2.16 33.14
CA PHE A 691 8.64 2.59 31.92
C PHE A 691 7.79 2.15 30.74
N SER A 692 7.32 3.11 29.95
CA SER A 692 6.36 2.84 28.87
C SER A 692 7.08 2.24 27.66
N LEU A 693 7.05 0.91 27.57
CA LEU A 693 7.46 0.14 26.38
C LEU A 693 6.25 0.04 25.46
N GLY A 694 6.11 1.03 24.58
CA GLY A 694 4.94 1.21 23.73
C GLY A 694 5.08 0.55 22.36
N MET A 695 3.95 0.13 21.79
CA MET A 695 3.84 -0.26 20.39
C MET A 695 2.89 0.70 19.66
N ASN A 696 3.41 1.49 18.72
CA ASN A 696 2.61 2.33 17.86
C ASN A 696 1.95 1.50 16.74
N GLY A 697 0.81 1.96 16.24
CA GLY A 697 0.18 1.40 15.05
C GLY A 697 -0.29 -0.05 15.22
N ILE A 698 -0.97 -0.38 16.33
CA ILE A 698 -1.64 -1.68 16.50
C ILE A 698 -2.91 -1.73 15.64
N SER A 699 -2.72 -1.71 14.32
CA SER A 699 -3.78 -1.75 13.32
C SER A 699 -3.29 -2.36 12.01
N ALA A 700 -4.22 -2.67 11.12
CA ALA A 700 -3.91 -3.12 9.77
C ALA A 700 -3.68 -1.96 8.78
N HIS A 701 -3.85 -0.69 9.17
CA HIS A 701 -3.85 0.44 8.23
C HIS A 701 -2.56 0.53 7.41
N GLU A 702 -1.42 0.33 8.06
CA GLU A 702 -0.07 0.36 7.46
C GLU A 702 0.13 -0.70 6.35
N THR A 703 -0.73 -1.73 6.31
CA THR A 703 -0.60 -2.89 5.42
C THR A 703 -1.34 -2.74 4.09
N TYR A 704 -2.17 -1.71 3.94
CA TYR A 704 -2.94 -1.49 2.71
C TYR A 704 -2.10 -0.70 1.70
N THR A 705 -2.04 -1.21 0.46
CA THR A 705 -1.45 -0.53 -0.70
C THR A 705 -2.51 -0.25 -1.75
N MET A 706 -2.38 0.86 -2.46
CA MET A 706 -3.21 1.11 -3.63
C MET A 706 -2.81 0.16 -4.76
N VAL A 707 -3.76 -0.64 -5.25
CA VAL A 707 -3.59 -1.62 -6.32
C VAL A 707 -4.21 -1.17 -7.64
N LYS A 708 -5.25 -0.33 -7.58
CA LYS A 708 -5.94 0.20 -8.75
C LYS A 708 -4.98 1.02 -9.63
N GLY A 709 -4.92 0.67 -10.92
CA GLY A 709 -4.01 1.29 -11.88
C GLY A 709 -2.56 0.82 -11.76
N ARG A 710 -2.28 -0.16 -10.90
CA ARG A 710 -0.94 -0.74 -10.65
C ARG A 710 -0.96 -2.27 -10.74
N GLU A 711 -2.02 -2.86 -11.29
CA GLU A 711 -2.25 -4.30 -11.29
C GLU A 711 -1.09 -5.09 -11.91
N GLN A 712 -0.38 -4.49 -12.86
CA GLN A 712 0.79 -5.08 -13.51
C GLN A 712 1.99 -5.29 -12.58
N GLN A 713 2.04 -4.59 -11.44
CA GLN A 713 3.12 -4.68 -10.45
C GLN A 713 2.89 -5.78 -9.40
N PHE A 714 1.71 -6.40 -9.39
CA PHE A 714 1.33 -7.46 -8.46
C PHE A 714 1.12 -8.76 -9.22
N GLU A 715 1.68 -9.85 -8.72
CA GLU A 715 1.54 -11.18 -9.33
C GLU A 715 0.07 -11.58 -9.47
N SER A 716 -0.71 -11.35 -8.42
CA SER A 716 -2.14 -11.57 -8.41
C SER A 716 -2.81 -10.67 -7.38
N ILE A 717 -3.95 -10.11 -7.75
CA ILE A 717 -4.85 -9.41 -6.83
C ILE A 717 -6.21 -10.11 -6.94
N PRO A 718 -6.78 -10.59 -5.83
CA PRO A 718 -8.14 -11.12 -5.83
C PRO A 718 -9.14 -10.09 -6.37
N PRO A 719 -10.23 -10.50 -7.04
CA PRO A 719 -11.29 -9.56 -7.40
C PRO A 719 -11.93 -8.98 -6.14
N TYR A 720 -12.39 -7.73 -6.23
CA TYR A 720 -13.16 -7.08 -5.16
C TYR A 720 -14.45 -7.85 -4.88
N GLU A 721 -15.16 -8.26 -5.95
CA GLU A 721 -16.35 -9.08 -5.89
C GLU A 721 -15.99 -10.55 -5.61
N GLY A 722 -15.60 -10.85 -4.37
CA GLY A 722 -15.18 -12.20 -3.97
C GLY A 722 -14.94 -12.35 -2.48
N GLN A 723 -14.44 -13.53 -2.08
CA GLN A 723 -14.20 -13.84 -0.66
C GLN A 723 -13.19 -12.90 0.02
N TYR A 724 -12.31 -12.26 -0.75
CA TYR A 724 -11.30 -11.35 -0.26
C TYR A 724 -11.77 -9.88 -0.18
N GLN A 725 -13.06 -9.61 -0.41
CA GLN A 725 -13.64 -8.27 -0.25
C GLN A 725 -13.25 -7.60 1.08
N PRO A 726 -13.22 -8.29 2.24
CA PRO A 726 -12.85 -7.66 3.51
C PRO A 726 -11.39 -7.22 3.62
N ALA A 727 -10.51 -7.67 2.70
CA ALA A 727 -9.12 -7.20 2.61
C ALA A 727 -8.98 -5.94 1.74
N PHE A 728 -10.07 -5.40 1.20
CA PHE A 728 -10.09 -4.11 0.50
C PHE A 728 -10.58 -2.97 1.38
N ILE A 729 -10.09 -1.77 1.11
CA ILE A 729 -10.72 -0.56 1.64
C ILE A 729 -12.03 -0.33 0.88
N THR A 730 -13.14 -0.39 1.62
CA THR A 730 -14.47 -0.34 1.03
C THR A 730 -14.77 1.00 0.35
N SER A 731 -14.22 2.10 0.84
CA SER A 731 -14.53 3.44 0.32
C SER A 731 -13.87 3.76 -1.03
N ASP A 732 -12.74 3.13 -1.38
CA ASP A 732 -12.02 3.41 -2.63
C ASP A 732 -12.08 2.26 -3.66
N HIS A 733 -12.44 1.05 -3.20
CA HIS A 733 -12.45 -0.19 -3.99
C HIS A 733 -11.13 -0.47 -4.74
N GLY A 734 -10.03 0.15 -4.31
CA GLY A 734 -8.78 0.26 -5.04
C GLY A 734 -7.54 0.02 -4.19
N SER A 735 -7.70 -0.12 -2.87
CA SER A 735 -6.62 -0.43 -1.93
C SER A 735 -6.81 -1.79 -1.27
N PHE A 736 -5.75 -2.60 -1.21
CA PHE A 736 -5.78 -3.99 -0.77
C PHE A 736 -4.70 -4.26 0.29
N SER A 737 -5.04 -5.03 1.32
CA SER A 737 -4.10 -5.54 2.32
C SER A 737 -3.81 -7.02 2.10
N PHE A 738 -2.58 -7.30 1.66
CA PHE A 738 -2.08 -8.68 1.59
C PHE A 738 -1.97 -9.31 2.98
N TYR A 739 -1.72 -8.52 4.02
CA TYR A 739 -1.72 -9.01 5.39
C TYR A 739 -3.10 -9.55 5.81
N MET A 740 -4.17 -8.80 5.55
CA MET A 740 -5.54 -9.25 5.86
C MET A 740 -5.90 -10.52 5.05
N ALA A 741 -5.49 -10.57 3.79
CA ALA A 741 -5.66 -11.75 2.95
C ALA A 741 -4.87 -12.96 3.48
N ASN A 742 -3.63 -12.75 3.94
CA ASN A 742 -2.80 -13.81 4.54
C ASN A 742 -3.36 -14.30 5.88
N LYS A 743 -3.91 -13.41 6.71
CA LYS A 743 -4.65 -13.81 7.92
C LYS A 743 -5.80 -14.74 7.56
N TYR A 744 -6.63 -14.38 6.57
CA TYR A 744 -7.70 -15.26 6.10
C TYR A 744 -7.17 -16.60 5.55
N ARG A 745 -6.09 -16.61 4.77
CA ARG A 745 -5.46 -17.85 4.28
C ARG A 745 -4.96 -18.74 5.42
N LYS A 746 -4.45 -18.14 6.49
CA LYS A 746 -3.89 -18.80 7.68
C LYS A 746 -4.96 -19.35 8.62
N THR A 747 -6.02 -18.59 8.88
CA THR A 747 -7.02 -18.92 9.93
C THR A 747 -8.40 -19.29 9.39
N GLY A 748 -8.69 -19.01 8.11
CA GLY A 748 -10.02 -19.13 7.52
C GLY A 748 -10.95 -17.95 7.82
N GLU A 749 -10.48 -16.93 8.55
CA GLU A 749 -11.30 -15.80 8.99
C GLU A 749 -10.56 -14.46 8.81
N PHE A 750 -11.29 -13.43 8.39
CA PHE A 750 -10.74 -12.07 8.38
C PHE A 750 -10.81 -11.49 9.80
N PRO A 751 -9.70 -10.95 10.34
CA PRO A 751 -9.73 -10.35 11.65
C PRO A 751 -10.58 -9.08 11.63
N THR A 752 -11.51 -8.95 12.58
CA THR A 752 -12.07 -7.65 12.92
C THR A 752 -11.01 -6.80 13.61
N GLU A 753 -11.15 -5.47 13.57
CA GLU A 753 -10.22 -4.55 14.25
C GLU A 753 -10.07 -4.87 15.76
N SER A 754 -11.14 -5.27 16.44
CA SER A 754 -11.10 -5.69 17.85
C SER A 754 -10.32 -7.00 18.05
N SER A 755 -10.56 -8.00 17.20
CA SER A 755 -9.83 -9.28 17.27
C SER A 755 -8.34 -9.10 16.93
N PHE A 756 -8.02 -8.25 15.96
CA PHE A 756 -6.64 -7.87 15.62
C PHE A 756 -5.96 -7.22 16.82
N TYR A 757 -6.60 -6.23 17.43
CA TYR A 757 -6.04 -5.52 18.58
C TYR A 757 -5.82 -6.47 19.77
N THR A 758 -6.80 -7.31 20.07
CA THR A 758 -6.73 -8.27 21.18
C THR A 758 -5.62 -9.30 20.98
N GLU A 759 -5.51 -9.86 19.77
CA GLU A 759 -4.43 -10.78 19.40
C GLU A 759 -3.06 -10.09 19.53
N ALA A 760 -2.94 -8.88 18.99
CA ALA A 760 -1.71 -8.10 19.05
C ALA A 760 -1.28 -7.80 20.49
N VAL A 761 -2.19 -7.33 21.34
CA VAL A 761 -1.90 -7.07 22.76
C VAL A 761 -1.47 -8.35 23.49
N GLY A 762 -2.10 -9.49 23.21
CA GLY A 762 -1.70 -10.78 23.76
C GLY A 762 -0.26 -11.15 23.41
N ARG A 763 0.15 -10.95 22.15
CA ARG A 763 1.52 -11.18 21.67
C ARG A 763 2.51 -10.17 22.26
N LEU A 764 2.16 -8.89 22.26
CA LEU A 764 2.99 -7.79 22.77
C LEU A 764 3.35 -7.98 24.25
N LYS A 765 2.39 -8.41 25.09
CA LYS A 765 2.65 -8.76 26.49
C LYS A 765 3.66 -9.90 26.64
N LYS A 766 3.52 -10.94 25.81
CA LYS A 766 4.48 -12.06 25.74
C LYS A 766 5.85 -11.63 25.22
N TRP A 767 5.96 -10.50 24.53
CA TRP A 767 7.25 -9.92 24.13
C TRP A 767 7.76 -8.83 25.09
N GLY A 768 7.07 -8.61 26.20
CA GLY A 768 7.47 -7.68 27.27
C GLY A 768 7.09 -6.22 27.02
N PHE A 769 6.38 -5.89 25.94
CA PHE A 769 5.75 -4.58 25.82
C PHE A 769 4.65 -4.44 26.88
N ASN A 770 4.43 -3.22 27.36
CA ASN A 770 3.49 -2.95 28.43
C ASN A 770 2.54 -1.78 28.15
N SER A 771 2.55 -1.22 26.93
CA SER A 771 1.57 -0.20 26.53
C SER A 771 1.30 -0.15 25.04
N ALA A 772 0.12 0.32 24.65
CA ALA A 772 -0.23 0.72 23.30
C ALA A 772 0.19 2.18 23.08
N GLY A 773 0.97 2.40 22.03
CA GLY A 773 1.41 3.72 21.59
C GLY A 773 0.38 4.41 20.68
N GLY A 774 0.79 5.53 20.08
CA GLY A 774 -0.01 6.29 19.13
C GLY A 774 -0.43 5.47 17.91
N TYR A 775 -1.44 5.96 17.19
CA TYR A 775 -2.02 5.30 16.01
C TYR A 775 -2.58 3.88 16.26
N SER A 776 -2.78 3.53 17.54
CA SER A 776 -3.53 2.34 17.95
C SER A 776 -5.01 2.72 18.13
N PRO A 777 -5.95 1.79 17.89
CA PRO A 777 -7.39 2.06 18.01
C PRO A 777 -7.78 2.37 19.46
N GLU A 778 -8.00 3.65 19.75
CA GLU A 778 -8.21 4.17 21.11
C GLU A 778 -9.41 3.55 21.84
N LYS A 779 -10.47 3.19 21.11
CA LYS A 779 -11.70 2.60 21.67
C LYS A 779 -11.49 1.23 22.34
N TYR A 780 -10.36 0.58 22.11
CA TYR A 780 -9.99 -0.69 22.74
C TYR A 780 -8.93 -0.53 23.83
N GLY A 781 -8.49 0.69 24.12
CA GLY A 781 -7.37 0.93 25.04
C GLY A 781 -7.58 0.41 26.47
N SER A 782 -8.83 0.35 26.94
CA SER A 782 -9.15 -0.23 28.25
C SER A 782 -9.25 -1.76 28.25
N LEU A 783 -9.21 -2.40 27.07
CA LEU A 783 -9.28 -3.86 26.97
C LEU A 783 -7.96 -4.51 27.41
N ASN A 784 -8.08 -5.76 27.88
CA ASN A 784 -6.96 -6.65 28.15
C ASN A 784 -5.94 -6.16 29.18
N ASN A 785 -6.22 -5.14 30.00
CA ASN A 785 -5.25 -4.55 30.95
C ASN A 785 -3.93 -4.17 30.25
N PHE A 786 -4.01 -3.39 29.17
CA PHE A 786 -2.84 -2.89 28.46
C PHE A 786 -2.89 -1.35 28.38
N PRO A 787 -2.08 -0.64 29.20
CA PRO A 787 -2.09 0.81 29.23
C PRO A 787 -1.93 1.44 27.85
N TYR A 788 -2.54 2.60 27.63
CA TYR A 788 -2.56 3.20 26.30
C TYR A 788 -2.45 4.72 26.34
N VAL A 789 -2.15 5.31 25.18
CA VAL A 789 -2.10 6.75 24.95
C VAL A 789 -3.18 7.15 23.94
N ARG A 790 -3.58 8.42 23.95
CA ARG A 790 -4.53 8.99 23.00
C ARG A 790 -3.97 10.26 22.35
N MET A 791 -4.55 10.67 21.22
CA MET A 791 -4.31 12.00 20.67
C MET A 791 -5.42 12.94 21.17
N LEU A 792 -5.07 14.20 21.47
CA LEU A 792 -6.10 15.23 21.66
C LEU A 792 -6.89 15.38 20.35
N PRO A 793 -8.20 15.67 20.42
CA PRO A 793 -9.06 15.82 19.24
C PRO A 793 -8.83 17.17 18.54
N LEU A 794 -7.57 17.52 18.27
CA LEU A 794 -7.16 18.71 17.56
C LEU A 794 -7.11 18.42 16.04
N ASN A 795 -8.21 17.90 15.49
CA ASN A 795 -8.38 17.86 14.03
C ASN A 795 -8.76 19.26 13.54
N MET A 796 -7.76 20.04 13.11
CA MET A 796 -7.82 21.50 13.04
C MET A 796 -7.88 22.03 11.61
N ASP A 797 -8.59 21.34 10.72
CA ASP A 797 -8.71 21.72 9.31
C ASP A 797 -9.13 23.20 9.10
N TRP A 798 -9.92 23.76 10.01
CA TRP A 798 -10.38 25.15 9.98
C TRP A 798 -9.32 26.20 10.36
N ALA A 799 -8.16 25.77 10.84
CA ALA A 799 -7.01 26.61 11.21
C ALA A 799 -5.70 26.09 10.59
N LYS A 800 -5.83 25.30 9.53
CA LYS A 800 -4.71 24.79 8.75
C LYS A 800 -4.06 25.94 7.98
N LEU A 801 -2.73 25.94 7.94
CA LEU A 801 -1.95 26.88 7.15
C LEU A 801 -1.46 26.20 5.86
N ASP A 802 -1.54 26.92 4.76
CA ASP A 802 -1.04 26.42 3.48
C ASP A 802 0.49 26.32 3.51
N GLY A 803 1.02 25.13 3.20
CA GLY A 803 2.46 24.88 3.04
C GLY A 803 3.25 24.65 4.34
N ILE A 804 2.64 24.79 5.52
CA ILE A 804 3.29 24.51 6.82
C ILE A 804 2.33 23.78 7.77
N SER A 805 2.76 22.62 8.29
CA SER A 805 1.98 21.80 9.22
C SER A 805 2.15 22.30 10.67
N ILE A 806 1.57 23.47 10.98
CA ILE A 806 1.40 23.98 12.35
C ILE A 806 -0.04 24.48 12.53
N PHE A 807 -0.49 24.61 13.78
CA PHE A 807 -1.84 25.08 14.08
C PHE A 807 -1.90 26.62 14.21
N ASP A 808 -2.81 27.28 13.49
CA ASP A 808 -3.05 28.72 13.70
C ASP A 808 -3.90 28.97 14.96
N ILE A 809 -3.24 29.04 16.12
CA ILE A 809 -3.87 29.36 17.42
C ILE A 809 -4.56 30.73 17.43
N PHE A 810 -4.26 31.60 16.46
CA PHE A 810 -4.88 32.92 16.35
C PHE A 810 -6.08 32.95 15.40
N ALA A 811 -6.43 31.83 14.78
CA ALA A 811 -7.61 31.73 13.93
C ALA A 811 -8.90 32.12 14.71
N PRO A 812 -9.92 32.67 14.02
CA PRO A 812 -11.16 33.08 14.67
C PRO A 812 -11.80 31.97 15.50
N ASP A 813 -12.14 32.31 16.74
CA ASP A 813 -12.75 31.44 17.75
C ASP A 813 -11.93 30.20 18.10
N ALA A 814 -10.61 30.23 17.89
CA ALA A 814 -9.78 29.05 18.07
C ALA A 814 -9.89 28.43 19.47
N GLU A 815 -9.83 29.27 20.50
CA GLU A 815 -9.99 28.83 21.89
C GLU A 815 -11.36 28.17 22.15
N ALA A 816 -12.45 28.79 21.67
CA ALA A 816 -13.79 28.27 21.86
C ALA A 816 -14.01 26.93 21.14
N LYS A 817 -13.45 26.77 19.94
CA LYS A 817 -13.49 25.52 19.18
C LYS A 817 -12.68 24.41 19.86
N ILE A 818 -11.51 24.73 20.43
CA ILE A 818 -10.72 23.79 21.22
C ILE A 818 -11.50 23.37 22.48
N ASP A 819 -12.10 24.33 23.20
CA ASP A 819 -12.93 24.04 24.38
C ASP A 819 -14.10 23.12 24.03
N GLN A 820 -14.79 23.38 22.92
CA GLN A 820 -15.88 22.53 22.44
C GLN A 820 -15.39 21.12 22.06
N ALA A 821 -14.28 21.00 21.32
CA ALA A 821 -13.72 19.71 20.94
C ALA A 821 -13.35 18.88 22.19
N PHE A 822 -12.74 19.52 23.19
CA PHE A 822 -12.33 18.85 24.42
C PHE A 822 -13.53 18.50 25.32
N ALA A 823 -14.52 19.38 25.41
CA ALA A 823 -15.78 19.12 26.12
C ALA A 823 -16.48 17.86 25.60
N ASN A 824 -16.44 17.63 24.29
CA ASN A 824 -17.11 16.51 23.66
C ASN A 824 -16.34 15.19 23.83
N ALA A 825 -15.01 15.22 23.78
CA ALA A 825 -14.21 13.99 23.63
C ALA A 825 -13.50 13.50 24.91
N LEU A 826 -13.17 14.39 25.84
CA LEU A 826 -12.34 14.05 27.00
C LEU A 826 -13.13 13.50 28.21
N PRO A 827 -14.31 14.03 28.58
CA PRO A 827 -15.00 13.61 29.81
C PRO A 827 -15.29 12.11 29.89
N GLN A 828 -15.48 11.44 28.75
CA GLN A 828 -15.78 10.01 28.69
C GLN A 828 -14.61 9.11 29.18
N ASN A 829 -13.37 9.61 29.21
CA ASN A 829 -12.18 8.85 29.64
C ASN A 829 -11.46 9.45 30.85
N LYS A 830 -11.98 10.54 31.45
CA LYS A 830 -11.28 11.27 32.53
C LYS A 830 -10.99 10.46 33.80
N ASP A 831 -11.68 9.33 33.96
CA ASP A 831 -11.55 8.40 35.09
C ASP A 831 -10.92 7.05 34.68
N ASP A 832 -10.49 6.89 33.42
CA ASP A 832 -9.90 5.65 32.92
C ASP A 832 -8.46 5.45 33.42
N ARG A 833 -8.27 4.56 34.38
CA ARG A 833 -6.96 4.30 34.98
C ARG A 833 -5.96 3.59 34.06
N MET A 834 -6.39 3.08 32.90
CA MET A 834 -5.52 2.48 31.90
C MET A 834 -4.92 3.52 30.94
N LEU A 835 -5.50 4.72 30.89
CA LEU A 835 -5.00 5.80 30.07
C LEU A 835 -3.76 6.41 30.71
N ILE A 836 -2.63 6.39 29.99
CA ILE A 836 -1.38 7.04 30.41
C ILE A 836 -1.53 8.56 30.28
N GLY A 837 -2.04 9.01 29.14
CA GLY A 837 -2.11 10.43 28.81
C GLY A 837 -2.48 10.71 27.36
N TYR A 838 -2.49 12.00 27.03
CA TYR A 838 -2.81 12.52 25.72
C TYR A 838 -1.61 13.22 25.08
N PHE A 839 -1.30 12.87 23.83
CA PHE A 839 -0.46 13.70 22.96
C PHE A 839 -1.27 14.88 22.44
N ILE A 840 -0.63 16.04 22.30
CA ILE A 840 -1.23 17.26 21.74
C ILE A 840 -1.40 17.12 20.22
N GLY A 841 -0.38 16.59 19.55
CA GLY A 841 -0.32 16.46 18.10
C GLY A 841 0.80 15.52 17.70
N ASN A 842 1.21 15.60 16.44
CA ASN A 842 2.34 14.84 15.92
C ASN A 842 3.13 15.65 14.89
N GLU A 843 4.44 15.80 15.12
CA GLU A 843 5.41 16.28 14.14
C GLU A 843 5.05 17.63 13.48
N TYR A 844 4.73 18.63 14.29
CA TYR A 844 4.52 19.99 13.78
C TYR A 844 5.81 20.55 13.13
N ASP A 845 5.62 21.30 12.04
CA ASP A 845 6.66 21.91 11.20
C ASP A 845 7.33 23.14 11.84
N PHE A 846 7.59 23.13 13.15
CA PHE A 846 8.20 24.28 13.83
C PHE A 846 9.58 24.66 13.28
N HIS A 847 10.32 23.71 12.71
CA HIS A 847 11.57 23.98 12.00
C HIS A 847 11.43 24.92 10.79
N LYS A 848 10.21 25.08 10.26
CA LYS A 848 9.87 25.96 9.14
C LYS A 848 9.25 27.29 9.57
N PHE A 849 9.04 27.49 10.87
CA PHE A 849 8.34 28.67 11.38
C PHE A 849 8.97 29.98 10.87
N TYR A 850 10.31 30.04 10.87
CA TYR A 850 11.06 31.21 10.44
C TYR A 850 11.07 31.41 8.92
N SER A 851 10.94 30.34 8.13
CA SER A 851 10.97 30.44 6.66
C SER A 851 9.60 30.73 6.06
N ASP A 852 8.53 30.25 6.70
CA ASP A 852 7.21 30.18 6.04
C ASP A 852 6.19 31.14 6.66
N VAL A 853 6.17 31.33 7.99
CA VAL A 853 5.23 32.26 8.64
C VAL A 853 5.36 33.71 8.14
N PRO A 854 6.57 34.26 7.91
CA PRO A 854 6.72 35.60 7.33
C PRO A 854 6.19 35.75 5.90
N LYS A 855 6.02 34.65 5.17
CA LYS A 855 5.52 34.62 3.77
C LYS A 855 4.00 34.57 3.68
N LEU A 856 3.34 34.16 4.77
CA LEU A 856 1.89 34.12 4.84
C LEU A 856 1.28 35.51 4.69
N LYS A 857 0.00 35.52 4.32
CA LYS A 857 -0.84 36.71 4.19
C LYS A 857 -1.88 36.73 5.30
N ALA A 858 -2.15 37.90 5.89
CA ALA A 858 -3.12 38.03 6.97
C ALA A 858 -4.56 37.84 6.48
N SER A 859 -4.80 37.96 5.17
CA SER A 859 -6.06 37.61 4.51
C SER A 859 -6.37 36.11 4.53
N SER A 860 -5.36 35.25 4.62
CA SER A 860 -5.53 33.78 4.67
C SER A 860 -5.09 33.14 6.00
N ALA A 861 -4.25 33.82 6.79
CA ALA A 861 -3.67 33.26 8.02
C ALA A 861 -3.69 34.30 9.16
N ALA A 862 -4.40 34.00 10.24
CA ALA A 862 -4.53 34.92 11.37
C ALA A 862 -3.20 35.12 12.12
N ILE A 863 -2.34 34.10 12.14
CA ILE A 863 -0.98 34.17 12.69
C ILE A 863 -0.17 35.32 12.08
N LYS A 864 -0.29 35.55 10.77
CA LYS A 864 0.37 36.68 10.10
C LYS A 864 -0.17 38.01 10.61
N GLY A 865 -1.49 38.12 10.72
CA GLY A 865 -2.14 39.31 11.26
C GLY A 865 -1.70 39.60 12.70
N ARG A 866 -1.56 38.56 13.53
CA ARG A 866 -1.06 38.69 14.90
C ARG A 866 0.40 39.13 14.94
N PHE A 867 1.24 38.59 14.06
CA PHE A 867 2.64 38.99 13.98
C PHE A 867 2.79 40.47 13.63
N VAL A 868 2.08 40.93 12.59
CA VAL A 868 2.09 42.33 12.19
C VAL A 868 1.57 43.25 13.28
N LYS A 869 0.55 42.83 14.04
CA LYS A 869 0.10 43.58 15.21
C LYS A 869 1.20 43.72 16.25
N MET A 870 1.92 42.65 16.57
CA MET A 870 3.03 42.69 17.54
C MET A 870 4.14 43.66 17.09
N LEU A 871 4.47 43.67 15.79
CA LEU A 871 5.42 44.63 15.22
C LEU A 871 4.90 46.06 15.31
N LYS A 872 3.63 46.30 14.98
CA LYS A 872 2.99 47.62 15.11
C LYS A 872 3.01 48.12 16.55
N ASP A 873 2.65 47.27 17.51
CA ASP A 873 2.64 47.61 18.93
C ASP A 873 4.06 47.89 19.46
N LYS A 874 5.08 47.21 18.93
CA LYS A 874 6.47 47.44 19.32
C LYS A 874 7.04 48.74 18.77
N TYR A 875 6.89 48.96 17.45
CA TYR A 875 7.57 50.07 16.78
C TYR A 875 6.75 51.36 16.76
N GLN A 876 5.42 51.26 16.81
CA GLN A 876 4.43 52.36 16.77
C GLN A 876 4.44 53.20 15.48
N ASN A 877 5.62 53.46 14.91
CA ASN A 877 5.88 54.24 13.72
C ASN A 877 6.52 53.35 12.63
N ILE A 878 6.04 53.49 11.38
CA ILE A 878 6.44 52.64 10.26
C ILE A 878 7.90 52.87 9.82
N ASP A 879 8.41 54.10 9.91
CA ASP A 879 9.80 54.43 9.56
C ASP A 879 10.78 53.80 10.54
N THR A 880 10.39 53.73 11.82
CA THR A 880 11.18 53.03 12.85
C THR A 880 11.22 51.53 12.56
N TYR A 881 10.09 50.92 12.19
CA TYR A 881 10.05 49.52 11.75
C TYR A 881 10.95 49.30 10.52
N ASN A 882 10.78 50.11 9.48
CA ASN A 882 11.53 50.03 8.22
C ASN A 882 13.04 50.11 8.44
N SER A 883 13.48 51.03 9.30
CA SER A 883 14.91 51.19 9.66
C SER A 883 15.46 49.95 10.36
N ASN A 884 14.67 49.30 11.22
CA ASN A 884 15.09 48.11 11.96
C ASN A 884 15.04 46.83 11.10
N TRP A 885 14.09 46.73 10.18
CA TRP A 885 13.88 45.55 9.33
C TRP A 885 14.57 45.64 7.96
N GLY A 886 15.09 46.81 7.58
CA GLY A 886 15.71 47.02 6.27
C GLY A 886 14.69 47.00 5.13
N THR A 887 13.52 47.61 5.37
CA THR A 887 12.38 47.62 4.43
C THR A 887 11.93 49.05 4.12
N SER A 888 10.95 49.20 3.23
CA SER A 888 10.43 50.50 2.78
C SER A 888 8.91 50.49 2.62
N PHE A 889 8.18 49.96 3.59
CA PHE A 889 6.72 49.93 3.58
C PHE A 889 6.12 51.29 3.94
N THR A 890 4.95 51.62 3.41
CA THR A 890 4.29 52.91 3.66
C THR A 890 3.39 52.88 4.90
N SER A 891 2.91 51.70 5.28
CA SER A 891 2.07 51.51 6.47
C SER A 891 2.23 50.10 7.08
N PHE A 892 1.84 49.93 8.34
CA PHE A 892 1.75 48.59 8.94
C PHE A 892 0.69 47.70 8.27
N ASN A 893 -0.28 48.27 7.53
CA ASN A 893 -1.24 47.46 6.78
C ASN A 893 -0.57 46.76 5.60
N ASP A 894 0.46 47.36 5.00
CA ASP A 894 1.17 46.76 3.85
C ASP A 894 1.85 45.43 4.26
N LEU A 895 2.40 45.37 5.48
CA LEU A 895 3.04 44.18 6.04
C LEU A 895 2.09 42.99 6.15
N ARG A 896 0.78 43.24 6.24
CA ARG A 896 -0.23 42.17 6.40
C ARG A 896 -0.28 41.25 5.19
N GLU A 897 -0.07 41.80 4.00
CA GLU A 897 -0.23 41.07 2.74
C GLU A 897 1.11 40.82 2.01
N ALA A 898 2.19 41.42 2.50
CA ALA A 898 3.54 41.26 1.96
C ALA A 898 4.34 40.18 2.69
N GLU A 899 5.26 39.53 1.97
CA GLU A 899 6.33 38.74 2.58
C GLU A 899 7.26 39.66 3.39
N LEU A 900 7.63 39.23 4.60
CA LEU A 900 8.52 40.00 5.48
C LEU A 900 9.93 39.40 5.46
N PRO A 901 10.92 40.11 4.89
CA PRO A 901 12.28 39.58 4.79
C PRO A 901 12.99 39.62 6.15
N ILE A 902 13.44 38.47 6.64
CA ILE A 902 14.26 38.37 7.86
C ILE A 902 15.73 38.56 7.50
N LYS A 903 16.18 39.81 7.34
CA LYS A 903 17.55 40.15 6.89
C LYS A 903 18.41 40.79 7.97
N THR A 904 17.82 41.52 8.90
CA THR A 904 18.55 42.28 9.92
C THR A 904 18.59 41.53 11.25
N SER A 905 19.58 41.83 12.10
CA SER A 905 19.63 41.29 13.46
C SER A 905 18.37 41.60 14.27
N GLN A 906 17.72 42.74 14.02
CA GLN A 906 16.49 43.10 14.72
C GLN A 906 15.29 42.28 14.21
N SER A 907 15.18 42.04 12.90
CA SER A 907 14.13 41.17 12.35
C SER A 907 14.20 39.74 12.90
N TRP A 908 15.41 39.20 13.09
CA TRP A 908 15.62 37.90 13.73
C TRP A 908 15.15 37.89 15.19
N LYS A 909 15.50 38.92 15.98
CA LYS A 909 15.04 39.03 17.39
C LYS A 909 13.52 39.15 17.50
N ASP A 910 12.90 39.86 16.57
CA ASP A 910 11.44 40.01 16.54
C ASP A 910 10.74 38.70 16.20
N MET A 911 11.31 37.93 15.26
CA MET A 911 10.83 36.57 14.95
C MET A 911 11.03 35.60 16.12
N ASP A 912 12.15 35.68 16.85
CA ASP A 912 12.38 34.86 18.04
C ASP A 912 11.34 35.15 19.14
N MET A 913 11.05 36.43 19.35
CA MET A 913 9.98 36.86 20.26
C MET A 913 8.62 36.34 19.79
N PHE A 914 8.34 36.40 18.49
CA PHE A 914 7.06 35.94 17.95
C PHE A 914 6.90 34.42 18.05
N PHE A 915 7.95 33.65 17.77
CA PHE A 915 7.92 32.19 17.89
C PHE A 915 7.67 31.76 19.34
N ARG A 916 8.38 32.38 20.30
CA ARG A 916 8.14 32.19 21.74
C ARG A 916 6.70 32.52 22.12
N TYR A 917 6.19 33.66 21.66
CA TYR A 917 4.82 34.11 21.93
C TYR A 917 3.77 33.16 21.34
N TYR A 918 3.99 32.68 20.12
CA TYR A 918 3.13 31.71 19.46
C TYR A 918 3.07 30.39 20.25
N LEU A 919 4.23 29.80 20.57
CA LEU A 919 4.28 28.54 21.33
C LEU A 919 3.67 28.68 22.72
N ASP A 920 3.93 29.80 23.41
CA ASP A 920 3.39 30.06 24.75
C ASP A 920 1.87 30.18 24.72
N THR A 921 1.33 30.86 23.69
CA THR A 921 -0.12 30.94 23.46
C THR A 921 -0.71 29.58 23.13
N PHE A 922 -0.07 28.81 22.24
CA PHE A 922 -0.54 27.51 21.81
C PHE A 922 -0.58 26.51 22.98
N TYR A 923 0.56 26.23 23.60
CA TYR A 923 0.64 25.27 24.69
C TYR A 923 -0.13 25.73 25.92
N GLY A 924 -0.10 27.02 26.25
CA GLY A 924 -0.85 27.58 27.37
C GLY A 924 -2.37 27.43 27.19
N THR A 925 -2.88 27.68 25.98
CA THR A 925 -4.31 27.53 25.68
C THR A 925 -4.73 26.07 25.70
N VAL A 926 -3.99 25.19 25.01
CA VAL A 926 -4.29 23.75 24.97
C VAL A 926 -4.25 23.15 26.38
N SER A 927 -3.19 23.41 27.16
CA SER A 927 -3.04 22.85 28.51
C SER A 927 -4.14 23.35 29.45
N ARG A 928 -4.44 24.65 29.46
CA ARG A 928 -5.49 25.21 30.32
C ARG A 928 -6.87 24.60 30.03
N ILE A 929 -7.25 24.49 28.76
CA ILE A 929 -8.55 23.91 28.39
C ILE A 929 -8.56 22.41 28.64
N TYR A 930 -7.48 21.70 28.29
CA TYR A 930 -7.35 20.27 28.57
C TYR A 930 -7.59 19.97 30.06
N ARG A 931 -6.94 20.73 30.96
CA ARG A 931 -7.07 20.56 32.41
C ARG A 931 -8.45 20.88 32.97
N LYS A 932 -9.29 21.63 32.25
CA LYS A 932 -10.70 21.84 32.62
C LYS A 932 -11.50 20.54 32.54
N TYR A 933 -11.19 19.67 31.57
CA TYR A 933 -11.95 18.44 31.30
C TYR A 933 -11.25 17.16 31.76
N ASP A 934 -9.91 17.16 31.81
CA ASP A 934 -9.10 16.04 32.33
C ASP A 934 -7.95 16.54 33.23
N PRO A 935 -8.20 16.63 34.55
CA PRO A 935 -7.17 17.05 35.51
C PRO A 935 -6.21 15.92 35.90
N ASN A 936 -6.48 14.68 35.49
CA ASN A 936 -5.84 13.48 36.05
C ASN A 936 -4.76 12.90 35.14
N HIS A 937 -5.02 12.83 33.84
CA HIS A 937 -4.12 12.16 32.88
C HIS A 937 -2.96 13.04 32.44
N LEU A 938 -1.84 12.42 32.06
CA LEU A 938 -0.65 13.15 31.64
C LEU A 938 -0.89 13.89 30.30
N LEU A 939 -0.41 15.13 30.19
CA LEU A 939 -0.23 15.80 28.92
C LEU A 939 1.17 15.49 28.38
N LEU A 940 1.22 14.72 27.29
CA LEU A 940 2.41 14.02 26.81
C LEU A 940 3.21 14.79 25.75
N GLY A 941 2.89 16.07 25.51
CA GLY A 941 3.52 16.86 24.46
C GLY A 941 3.06 16.52 23.05
N ASP A 942 3.76 17.02 22.03
CA ASP A 942 3.33 17.03 20.62
C ASP A 942 4.25 16.24 19.66
N ARG A 943 5.10 15.35 20.18
CA ARG A 943 5.88 14.36 19.42
C ARG A 943 6.77 15.04 18.37
N TRP A 944 7.82 15.71 18.83
CA TRP A 944 8.69 16.51 17.96
C TRP A 944 9.31 15.65 16.87
N ILE A 945 9.26 16.15 15.63
CA ILE A 945 10.00 15.53 14.51
C ILE A 945 11.51 15.69 14.71
N THR A 946 12.27 14.71 14.23
CA THR A 946 13.74 14.70 14.24
C THR A 946 14.37 16.01 13.79
N THR A 947 13.81 16.68 12.77
CA THR A 947 14.33 17.96 12.26
C THR A 947 14.21 19.10 13.26
N SER A 948 13.07 19.22 13.96
CA SER A 948 12.87 20.23 15.01
C SER A 948 13.76 19.94 16.22
N PHE A 949 13.94 18.67 16.59
CA PHE A 949 14.81 18.26 17.68
C PHE A 949 16.30 18.58 17.42
N HIS A 950 16.80 18.38 16.20
CA HIS A 950 18.21 18.64 15.88
C HIS A 950 18.53 20.12 15.62
N ASN A 951 17.52 20.97 15.43
CA ASN A 951 17.72 22.41 15.28
C ASN A 951 17.74 23.08 16.66
N GLU A 952 18.93 23.44 17.16
CA GLU A 952 19.12 24.06 18.48
C GLU A 952 18.21 25.27 18.72
N LYS A 953 18.11 26.18 17.73
CA LYS A 953 17.28 27.38 17.84
C LYS A 953 15.80 27.08 18.09
N ILE A 954 15.33 25.97 17.52
CA ILE A 954 13.94 25.51 17.63
C ILE A 954 13.75 24.68 18.91
N ARG A 955 14.59 23.65 19.08
CA ARG A 955 14.59 22.74 20.23
C ARG A 955 14.61 23.50 21.55
N ASP A 956 15.47 24.50 21.68
CA ASP A 956 15.66 25.24 22.92
C ASP A 956 14.40 25.98 23.35
N VAL A 957 13.78 26.68 22.40
CA VAL A 957 12.56 27.44 22.64
C VAL A 957 11.40 26.49 22.92
N MET A 958 11.29 25.39 22.15
CA MET A 958 10.26 24.39 22.38
C MET A 958 10.39 23.77 23.77
N ALA A 959 11.60 23.35 24.18
CA ALA A 959 11.84 22.79 25.50
C ALA A 959 11.44 23.76 26.60
N GLU A 960 11.91 25.01 26.52
CA GLU A 960 11.61 26.05 27.51
C GLU A 960 10.11 26.36 27.62
N VAL A 961 9.43 26.52 26.48
CA VAL A 961 8.04 26.97 26.47
C VAL A 961 7.08 25.82 26.75
N GLU A 962 7.21 24.69 26.05
CA GLU A 962 6.37 23.51 26.28
C GLU A 962 6.54 22.96 27.69
N GLY A 963 7.77 23.01 28.25
CA GLY A 963 8.07 22.59 29.60
C GLY A 963 7.26 23.32 30.69
N LYS A 964 6.67 24.48 30.40
CA LYS A 964 5.75 25.17 31.32
C LYS A 964 4.38 24.51 31.41
N TYR A 965 3.97 23.79 30.36
CA TYR A 965 2.57 23.40 30.13
C TYR A 965 2.34 21.89 30.05
N SER A 966 3.33 21.12 29.57
CA SER A 966 3.28 19.65 29.46
C SER A 966 3.79 18.96 30.74
N ASP A 967 3.35 17.73 30.99
CA ASP A 967 3.90 16.89 32.06
C ASP A 967 5.13 16.10 31.59
N VAL A 968 5.13 15.73 30.31
CA VAL A 968 6.17 14.94 29.63
C VAL A 968 6.41 15.59 28.26
N ILE A 969 7.67 15.73 27.86
CA ILE A 969 8.03 16.13 26.49
C ILE A 969 8.09 14.87 25.63
N SER A 970 7.48 14.87 24.44
CA SER A 970 7.57 13.73 23.52
C SER A 970 8.35 14.04 22.25
N ILE A 971 9.17 13.07 21.81
CA ILE A 971 10.05 13.22 20.66
C ILE A 971 9.97 11.94 19.82
N ASN A 972 9.69 12.08 18.51
CA ASN A 972 9.89 11.02 17.54
C ASN A 972 11.38 10.98 17.20
N TYR A 973 12.10 10.06 17.83
CA TYR A 973 13.55 10.08 17.94
C TYR A 973 14.19 8.92 17.18
N TYR A 974 14.20 9.06 15.86
CA TYR A 974 14.86 8.12 14.95
C TYR A 974 16.35 8.42 14.85
N SER A 975 17.17 7.71 15.65
CA SER A 975 18.63 7.88 15.67
C SER A 975 19.41 6.56 15.73
N TYR A 976 20.66 6.57 15.26
CA TYR A 976 21.61 5.45 15.37
C TYR A 976 22.45 5.49 16.63
N LYS A 977 22.69 6.70 17.14
CA LYS A 977 23.53 6.96 18.28
C LYS A 977 22.73 7.81 19.24
N ILE A 978 22.65 7.39 20.49
CA ILE A 978 21.98 8.19 21.51
C ILE A 978 22.77 9.49 21.71
N GLU A 979 22.17 10.62 21.31
CA GLU A 979 22.67 11.98 21.51
C GLU A 979 22.30 12.46 22.92
N SER A 980 22.93 11.86 23.93
CA SER A 980 22.64 12.10 25.35
C SER A 980 22.68 13.59 25.72
N ASP A 981 23.61 14.34 25.15
CA ASP A 981 23.77 15.77 25.43
C ASP A 981 22.56 16.59 24.95
N PHE A 982 22.00 16.25 23.79
CA PHE A 982 20.83 16.95 23.25
C PHE A 982 19.58 16.62 24.06
N LEU A 983 19.40 15.35 24.43
CA LEU A 983 18.30 14.93 25.30
C LEU A 983 18.44 15.56 26.70
N LYS A 984 19.66 15.70 27.22
CA LYS A 984 19.93 16.36 28.50
C LYS A 984 19.62 17.85 28.46
N ASP A 985 19.92 18.49 27.33
CA ASP A 985 19.60 19.88 27.07
C ASP A 985 18.07 20.11 27.10
N VAL A 986 17.28 19.28 26.41
CA VAL A 986 15.81 19.31 26.47
C VAL A 986 15.31 19.14 27.91
N TYR A 987 15.81 18.13 28.64
CA TYR A 987 15.43 17.92 30.04
C TYR A 987 15.71 19.14 30.90
N THR A 988 16.86 19.78 30.72
CA THR A 988 17.28 20.93 31.52
C THR A 988 16.45 22.17 31.19
N LYS A 989 16.32 22.50 29.90
CA LYS A 989 15.59 23.69 29.43
C LYS A 989 14.09 23.61 29.66
N SER A 990 13.52 22.41 29.67
CA SER A 990 12.11 22.20 30.04
C SER A 990 11.80 22.34 31.53
N GLY A 991 12.79 22.67 32.37
CA GLY A 991 12.61 22.74 33.82
C GLY A 991 12.55 21.37 34.49
N GLY A 992 13.20 20.37 33.89
CA GLY A 992 13.28 19.01 34.43
C GLY A 992 12.08 18.12 34.10
N LYS A 993 11.38 18.38 32.99
CA LYS A 993 10.30 17.50 32.52
C LYS A 993 10.89 16.21 31.94
N PRO A 994 10.39 15.03 32.33
CA PRO A 994 10.85 13.79 31.72
C PRO A 994 10.46 13.72 30.24
N ILE A 995 11.17 12.89 29.50
CA ILE A 995 11.01 12.73 28.06
C ILE A 995 10.44 11.35 27.74
N LEU A 996 9.48 11.29 26.82
CA LEU A 996 8.97 10.08 26.21
C LEU A 996 9.45 10.02 24.75
N LEU A 997 10.20 8.98 24.40
CA LEU A 997 10.59 8.75 23.01
C LEU A 997 9.40 8.08 22.32
N SER A 998 8.59 8.89 21.64
CA SER A 998 7.24 8.56 21.22
C SER A 998 7.17 7.79 19.91
N GLU A 999 8.26 7.79 19.15
CA GLU A 999 8.56 6.88 18.06
C GLU A 999 10.05 6.61 17.96
N PHE A 1000 10.39 5.35 17.68
CA PHE A 1000 11.67 4.94 17.14
C PHE A 1000 11.48 3.62 16.38
N GLY A 1001 12.45 3.27 15.55
CA GLY A 1001 12.41 2.00 14.83
C GLY A 1001 13.67 1.75 14.03
N TYR A 1002 13.88 0.48 13.69
CA TYR A 1002 14.95 0.01 12.84
C TYR A 1002 14.39 -0.99 11.83
N GLY A 1003 14.96 -1.03 10.64
CA GLY A 1003 14.59 -1.99 9.59
C GLY A 1003 15.81 -2.60 8.93
N THR A 1004 15.55 -3.61 8.11
CA THR A 1004 16.53 -4.27 7.24
C THR A 1004 16.04 -4.24 5.80
N ALA A 1005 16.95 -4.48 4.85
CA ALA A 1005 16.58 -4.64 3.44
C ALA A 1005 16.22 -6.10 3.06
N GLU A 1006 16.28 -7.06 3.99
CA GLU A 1006 16.12 -8.50 3.70
C GLU A 1006 14.77 -8.82 3.05
N GLN A 1007 13.72 -8.07 3.40
CA GLN A 1007 12.37 -8.22 2.87
C GLN A 1007 12.12 -7.42 1.57
N GLY A 1008 13.14 -6.75 1.03
CA GLY A 1008 13.02 -5.87 -0.14
C GLY A 1008 12.26 -4.56 0.16
N LEU A 1009 11.98 -4.31 1.43
CA LEU A 1009 11.38 -3.09 1.95
C LEU A 1009 12.45 -2.05 2.27
N ASN A 1010 12.07 -0.78 2.33
CA ASN A 1010 13.00 0.28 2.71
C ASN A 1010 13.32 0.16 4.21
N PRO A 1011 14.54 0.47 4.65
CA PRO A 1011 14.78 0.69 6.06
C PRO A 1011 14.13 2.02 6.48
N LEU A 1012 13.67 2.10 7.73
CA LEU A 1012 13.11 3.33 8.31
C LEU A 1012 14.15 4.46 8.43
N LEU A 1013 15.43 4.08 8.43
CA LEU A 1013 16.59 4.94 8.61
C LEU A 1013 17.68 4.53 7.60
N PRO A 1014 18.39 5.47 6.94
CA PRO A 1014 19.44 5.19 5.94
C PRO A 1014 20.47 4.10 6.30
N ASN A 1015 20.94 4.01 7.55
CA ASN A 1015 21.84 2.96 8.04
C ASN A 1015 21.03 1.79 8.60
N ALA A 1016 20.48 0.99 7.69
CA ALA A 1016 19.72 -0.22 8.03
C ALA A 1016 20.50 -1.17 8.95
N ALA A 1017 19.77 -1.99 9.70
CA ALA A 1017 20.34 -3.24 10.17
C ALA A 1017 20.60 -4.17 8.98
N VAL A 1018 21.72 -4.87 8.99
CA VAL A 1018 22.10 -5.81 7.91
C VAL A 1018 21.20 -7.04 7.89
N ASN A 1019 20.65 -7.44 9.05
CA ASN A 1019 19.72 -8.55 9.19
C ASN A 1019 18.85 -8.41 10.46
N GLN A 1020 17.86 -9.29 10.63
CA GLN A 1020 16.95 -9.26 11.78
C GLN A 1020 17.66 -9.44 13.14
N PHE A 1021 18.80 -10.15 13.20
CA PHE A 1021 19.59 -10.23 14.43
C PHE A 1021 20.17 -8.86 14.82
N GLN A 1022 20.82 -8.19 13.88
CA GLN A 1022 21.39 -6.86 14.12
C GLN A 1022 20.27 -5.83 14.41
N ARG A 1023 19.10 -5.97 13.79
CA ARG A 1023 17.91 -5.18 14.11
C ARG A 1023 17.52 -5.33 15.58
N GLY A 1024 17.59 -6.56 16.10
CA GLY A 1024 17.38 -6.85 17.53
C GLY A 1024 18.43 -6.17 18.40
N MET A 1025 19.71 -6.25 18.03
CA MET A 1025 20.78 -5.58 18.79
C MET A 1025 20.64 -4.06 18.78
N ARG A 1026 20.18 -3.45 17.68
CA ARG A 1026 19.88 -2.00 17.62
C ARG A 1026 18.76 -1.61 18.57
N TYR A 1027 17.68 -2.40 18.63
CA TYR A 1027 16.63 -2.20 19.63
C TYR A 1027 17.20 -2.19 21.05
N ARG A 1028 18.03 -3.19 21.38
CA ARG A 1028 18.62 -3.31 22.73
C ARG A 1028 19.50 -2.11 23.08
N ASN A 1029 20.44 -1.75 22.20
CA ASN A 1029 21.32 -0.57 22.40
C ASN A 1029 20.50 0.70 22.63
N TYR A 1030 19.41 0.89 21.85
CA TYR A 1030 18.58 2.06 21.96
C TYR A 1030 17.77 2.07 23.27
N VAL A 1031 16.94 1.04 23.49
CA VAL A 1031 15.98 1.01 24.62
C VAL A 1031 16.70 0.96 25.96
N GLU A 1032 17.73 0.14 26.10
CA GLU A 1032 18.51 0.09 27.35
C GLU A 1032 19.36 1.35 27.53
N GLY A 1033 19.91 1.90 26.44
CA GLY A 1033 20.72 3.11 26.49
C GLY A 1033 19.92 4.34 26.93
N VAL A 1034 18.69 4.52 26.43
CA VAL A 1034 17.84 5.66 26.82
C VAL A 1034 17.23 5.48 28.20
N ALA A 1035 16.93 4.25 28.63
CA ALA A 1035 16.42 3.98 29.98
C ALA A 1035 17.45 4.32 31.09
N ASP A 1036 18.75 4.20 30.79
CA ASP A 1036 19.84 4.48 31.74
C ASP A 1036 20.02 5.99 32.02
N LEU A 1037 19.58 6.88 31.11
CA LEU A 1037 19.79 8.34 31.22
C LEU A 1037 19.11 8.99 32.43
N GLY A 1038 18.10 8.35 33.03
CA GLY A 1038 17.45 8.81 34.26
C GLY A 1038 16.44 9.95 34.13
N TYR A 1039 16.15 10.40 32.90
CA TYR A 1039 15.09 11.37 32.59
C TYR A 1039 14.20 10.95 31.41
N ILE A 1040 14.39 9.73 30.90
CA ILE A 1040 13.51 9.11 29.91
C ILE A 1040 12.52 8.20 30.63
N VAL A 1041 11.24 8.29 30.30
CA VAL A 1041 10.16 7.52 30.95
C VAL A 1041 9.49 6.49 30.04
N GLY A 1042 9.90 6.41 28.78
CA GLY A 1042 9.44 5.39 27.85
C GLY A 1042 10.06 5.50 26.47
N ALA A 1043 9.87 4.45 25.69
CA ALA A 1043 10.27 4.33 24.30
C ALA A 1043 9.20 3.53 23.53
N HIS A 1044 8.62 4.11 22.49
CA HIS A 1044 7.53 3.53 21.71
C HIS A 1044 8.00 3.13 20.32
N TRP A 1045 7.92 1.84 20.00
CA TRP A 1045 8.32 1.29 18.71
C TRP A 1045 7.29 1.63 17.63
N PHE A 1046 7.74 2.08 16.46
CA PHE A 1046 6.92 2.23 15.25
C PHE A 1046 7.36 1.16 14.22
N ASN A 1047 6.55 0.13 13.93
CA ASN A 1047 5.13 -0.13 14.26
C ASN A 1047 4.86 -1.66 14.36
N TYR A 1048 3.58 -2.09 14.47
CA TYR A 1048 3.24 -3.50 14.72
C TYR A 1048 3.45 -4.43 13.50
N VAL A 1049 2.94 -4.08 12.33
CA VAL A 1049 3.11 -4.86 11.07
C VAL A 1049 3.91 -4.05 10.07
N ASP A 1050 4.76 -4.71 9.28
CA ASP A 1050 5.47 -4.04 8.18
C ASP A 1050 4.51 -3.28 7.28
N GLN A 1051 5.00 -2.17 6.73
CA GLN A 1051 4.22 -1.38 5.79
C GLN A 1051 4.06 -2.12 4.47
N ALA A 1052 3.03 -1.73 3.72
CA ALA A 1052 2.73 -2.32 2.43
C ALA A 1052 3.92 -2.19 1.43
N PRO A 1053 4.22 -3.23 0.64
CA PRO A 1053 5.45 -3.33 -0.15
C PRO A 1053 5.64 -2.24 -1.21
N LEU A 1054 4.54 -1.63 -1.65
CA LEU A 1054 4.50 -0.66 -2.73
C LEU A 1054 3.94 0.70 -2.31
N GLY A 1055 3.96 1.00 -1.01
CA GLY A 1055 3.51 2.27 -0.47
C GLY A 1055 2.20 2.15 0.30
N ARG A 1056 2.08 2.89 1.41
CA ARG A 1056 0.82 3.06 2.15
C ARG A 1056 -0.23 3.74 1.28
N TYR A 1057 -1.46 3.24 1.32
CA TYR A 1057 -2.51 3.67 0.38
C TYR A 1057 -2.82 5.18 0.39
N TRP A 1058 -2.71 5.85 1.55
CA TRP A 1058 -3.02 7.28 1.67
C TRP A 1058 -1.90 8.21 1.20
N GLN A 1059 -0.70 7.69 0.94
CA GLN A 1059 0.45 8.49 0.46
C GLN A 1059 0.52 8.59 -1.07
N GLY A 1060 -0.45 7.99 -1.78
CA GLY A 1060 -0.51 7.99 -3.23
C GLY A 1060 0.49 7.03 -3.88
N ILE A 1061 0.82 7.29 -5.14
CA ILE A 1061 1.80 6.52 -5.93
C ILE A 1061 3.06 7.37 -6.05
N GLY A 1062 4.21 6.82 -5.66
CA GLY A 1062 5.50 7.49 -5.85
C GLY A 1062 6.63 6.78 -5.12
N SER A 1063 7.87 7.15 -5.44
CA SER A 1063 9.06 6.65 -4.72
C SER A 1063 9.12 7.11 -3.26
N TRP A 1064 8.37 8.17 -2.91
CA TRP A 1064 8.24 8.70 -1.56
C TRP A 1064 7.23 7.93 -0.69
N ALA A 1065 6.40 7.06 -1.28
CA ALA A 1065 5.43 6.30 -0.51
C ALA A 1065 6.16 5.32 0.41
N GLU A 1066 5.85 5.37 1.70
CA GLU A 1066 6.56 4.59 2.69
C GLU A 1066 6.25 3.09 2.54
N ARG A 1067 7.29 2.27 2.65
CA ARG A 1067 7.26 0.82 2.48
C ARG A 1067 8.31 0.17 3.37
N TYR A 1068 8.30 0.52 4.65
CA TYR A 1068 9.36 0.18 5.58
C TYR A 1068 9.26 -1.23 6.17
N ASN A 1069 10.42 -1.86 6.38
CA ASN A 1069 10.56 -3.00 7.31
C ASN A 1069 10.57 -2.48 8.76
N SER A 1070 9.44 -1.93 9.21
CA SER A 1070 9.26 -1.31 10.53
C SER A 1070 8.47 -2.18 11.50
N GLY A 1071 7.84 -3.26 11.01
CA GLY A 1071 6.98 -4.14 11.79
C GLY A 1071 7.73 -5.11 12.69
N VAL A 1072 7.08 -5.53 13.78
CA VAL A 1072 7.50 -6.73 14.53
C VAL A 1072 7.01 -8.02 13.86
N LEU A 1073 6.04 -7.89 12.95
CA LEU A 1073 5.52 -8.93 12.06
C LEU A 1073 5.75 -8.54 10.60
N ASN A 1074 5.93 -9.55 9.74
CA ASN A 1074 5.90 -9.37 8.29
C ASN A 1074 4.46 -9.43 7.73
N VAL A 1075 4.32 -9.19 6.42
CA VAL A 1075 3.04 -9.23 5.68
C VAL A 1075 2.33 -10.59 5.75
N ALA A 1076 3.02 -11.68 6.08
CA ALA A 1076 2.45 -13.02 6.21
C ALA A 1076 2.01 -13.35 7.64
N ASP A 1077 1.94 -12.37 8.55
CA ASP A 1077 1.70 -12.60 9.98
C ASP A 1077 2.74 -13.52 10.63
N ARG A 1078 3.99 -13.51 10.13
CA ARG A 1078 5.12 -14.20 10.78
C ARG A 1078 5.89 -13.23 11.69
N PRO A 1079 6.11 -13.57 12.97
CA PRO A 1079 6.95 -12.75 13.85
C PRO A 1079 8.41 -12.84 13.47
N TYR A 1080 9.12 -11.71 13.49
CA TYR A 1080 10.58 -11.69 13.30
C TYR A 1080 11.29 -12.24 14.53
N LYS A 1081 11.32 -13.57 14.68
CA LYS A 1081 11.78 -14.27 15.90
C LYS A 1081 13.20 -13.87 16.33
N SER A 1082 14.12 -13.71 15.39
CA SER A 1082 15.51 -13.27 15.66
C SER A 1082 15.57 -11.85 16.24
N PHE A 1083 14.80 -10.92 15.66
CA PHE A 1083 14.66 -9.56 16.17
C PHE A 1083 13.98 -9.56 17.55
N LEU A 1084 12.87 -10.28 17.69
CA LEU A 1084 12.07 -10.35 18.93
C LEU A 1084 12.83 -11.00 20.09
N ALA A 1085 13.77 -11.91 19.83
CA ALA A 1085 14.65 -12.44 20.87
C ALA A 1085 15.46 -11.31 21.56
N GLY A 1086 15.97 -10.35 20.78
CA GLY A 1086 16.65 -9.17 21.31
C GLY A 1086 15.69 -8.24 22.07
N VAL A 1087 14.50 -7.99 21.50
CA VAL A 1087 13.45 -7.18 22.14
C VAL A 1087 13.07 -7.73 23.51
N MET A 1088 12.78 -9.02 23.60
CA MET A 1088 12.39 -9.67 24.86
C MET A 1088 13.50 -9.58 25.92
N GLN A 1089 14.77 -9.74 25.54
CA GLN A 1089 15.89 -9.62 26.47
C GLN A 1089 15.95 -8.23 27.13
N SER A 1090 15.74 -7.16 26.37
CA SER A 1090 15.70 -5.81 26.95
C SER A 1090 14.42 -5.55 27.73
N ASN A 1091 13.26 -5.92 27.18
CA ASN A 1091 11.97 -5.60 27.77
C ASN A 1091 11.74 -6.31 29.11
N TYR A 1092 12.19 -7.56 29.25
CA TYR A 1092 11.97 -8.35 30.46
C TYR A 1092 12.77 -7.81 31.65
N ASP A 1093 13.94 -7.22 31.37
CA ASP A 1093 14.87 -6.72 32.38
C ASP A 1093 14.94 -5.19 32.41
N ILE A 1094 14.04 -4.47 31.73
CA ILE A 1094 14.15 -3.03 31.54
C ILE A 1094 14.19 -2.27 32.87
N TYR A 1095 13.44 -2.74 33.88
CA TYR A 1095 13.42 -2.09 35.18
C TYR A 1095 14.75 -2.22 35.94
N LYS A 1096 15.51 -3.31 35.72
CA LYS A 1096 16.85 -3.46 36.31
C LYS A 1096 17.83 -2.47 35.69
N VAL A 1097 17.75 -2.28 34.37
CA VAL A 1097 18.56 -1.27 33.66
C VAL A 1097 18.17 0.11 34.13
N LEU A 1098 16.87 0.44 34.06
CA LEU A 1098 16.33 1.70 34.53
C LEU A 1098 16.90 1.97 35.92
N LEU A 1099 16.66 1.11 36.91
CA LEU A 1099 17.04 1.32 38.32
C LEU A 1099 18.55 1.17 38.63
N GLY A 1100 19.41 0.96 37.62
CA GLY A 1100 20.85 0.81 37.81
C GLY A 1100 21.27 -0.49 38.50
N GLU A 1101 20.36 -1.48 38.56
CA GLU A 1101 20.63 -2.83 39.10
C GLU A 1101 21.39 -3.71 38.08
N ARG A 1102 21.39 -3.31 36.80
CA ARG A 1102 22.17 -3.92 35.71
C ARG A 1102 22.68 -2.83 34.76
N PRO A 1103 23.93 -2.89 34.25
CA PRO A 1103 24.38 -1.99 33.19
C PRO A 1103 23.56 -2.17 31.91
N ASN A 1104 23.46 -1.11 31.10
CA ASN A 1104 22.84 -1.18 29.79
C ASN A 1104 23.63 -2.07 28.82
N PHE A 1105 22.92 -2.66 27.86
CA PHE A 1105 23.52 -3.43 26.78
C PHE A 1105 24.21 -2.52 25.75
N TYR A 1106 25.35 -2.99 25.24
CA TYR A 1106 26.06 -2.35 24.14
C TYR A 1106 26.56 -3.39 23.12
N TYR A 1107 26.23 -3.15 21.87
CA TYR A 1107 26.73 -3.85 20.70
C TYR A 1107 27.48 -2.87 19.79
N ASP A 1108 28.72 -3.22 19.41
CA ASP A 1108 29.53 -2.45 18.47
C ASP A 1108 29.20 -2.87 17.03
N PHE A 1109 28.51 -1.98 16.30
CA PHE A 1109 28.13 -2.22 14.91
C PHE A 1109 29.27 -2.07 13.90
N SER A 1110 30.47 -1.67 14.33
CA SER A 1110 31.64 -1.49 13.44
C SER A 1110 32.44 -2.75 13.17
N GLN A 1111 32.29 -3.80 13.99
CA GLN A 1111 33.18 -4.98 13.98
C GLN A 1111 32.76 -6.13 13.06
N GLN A 1112 31.69 -5.96 12.27
CA GLN A 1112 31.25 -6.98 11.31
C GLN A 1112 30.96 -6.33 9.96
N LYS A 1113 31.95 -6.37 9.07
CA LYS A 1113 31.80 -6.21 7.62
C LYS A 1113 31.70 -7.58 6.97
#